data_AF-A0A357EHS5-F1
#
_entry.id   AF-A0A357EHS5-F1
#
_cell.length_a   1.000
_cell.length_b   1.000
_cell.length_c   1.000
_cell.angle_alpha   90.00
_cell.angle_beta   90.00
_cell.angle_gamma   90.00
#
_symmetry.space_group_name_H-M   'P 1'
#
loop_
_entity.id
_entity.type
_entity.pdbx_description
1 polymer ?
#
loop_
_entity_poly.entity_id
_entity_poly.type
_entity_poly.pdbx_seq_one_letter_code
_entity_poly.pdbx_strand_id
1 'polypeptide(L)'
;MRSFGRLVETMSRTSHRIVIAVLMATSMLSCSAQDSQQPQASNSTNPPGASLTTPHKFLWQTDGLGPTPGRESISNWPTLTGGTASCELSQVDDHRTLPPHAPFGGNTSIHYIKAVCTGGASGGRIQIVVDMEDRNLDGLGNFGFFWYQPSVAVSTAMTLEIATSPSFSQYLLFNWATGAIGRRMIDGWNPITWQAGDQVGNVGGADMNQTFTSFRILVDLQPNSSGTFYFSDFIHGYYAKPHVNIWGENNFASVYTALFPEAKKRNVVGSYCPVTEMLKDPGRVVLEGGFTNDQLREMVAAGWTIGGESTEGLNYIDFHTTESAGADMDKHLVDLQRLGYKRPIFWCYEDAKHNAALDTKLAERGVVAAYSGNVFSDNTGRSLYGGLTNPYNLWAVSGDARSKDEVIAAIDHAVKYGEQLGLEWQRYDQDFDAIADYLVRLRTEGKIEIATVEEMIARHGITKGSANPPPIDPPPPPPPPAELLPFDQVEASFTQSPELFSGLWTQARTRTVRLALLGDSQETSPEGKGDVYVPRLQYEAWKRYGNVPETVVAGYHSYGGGAPFGDWLLRGGAAKPGGSPSRIMAASLLPGIPAAAHAAPGGPQSVNEQSFGQLMVLEQDALSVNPAAEIPTTTQYFCTQGSVRAEIFAATHPQSGGILYKARPSDVVPSYSATATQEETAPLSLVDSTFIVKSFTTVPLELSGKRYLQLELLGTLTSTLTDIIGARFKSEQCPKGLVIQDLSAGGLSTKEFLDTYRNPVLLFRSMGFDAAILHFGTNDIGEGSTAESFRADTERLIARIRSWVGKPDFPIILMSDPYRKGLNPAQEAEYARYPGALRAIATSDPKVLVINSRRLMDELGWKADQPTTLSEWLLDDVHYTPRGAIKLAENEMEALLGPLPK
;
A
#
# COMPACT_ATOMS: atom_id res chain seq x y z
N MET A 1 -20.63 7.18 70.88
CA MET A 1 -20.94 6.19 71.96
C MET A 1 -20.27 4.85 71.62
N ARG A 2 -20.42 3.82 72.45
CA ARG A 2 -19.90 2.44 72.28
C ARG A 2 -20.55 1.77 71.03
N SER A 3 -20.00 0.74 70.36
CA SER A 3 -18.78 -0.09 70.57
C SER A 3 -18.36 -0.91 69.33
N PHE A 4 -17.05 -1.08 69.13
CA PHE A 4 -16.27 -2.29 68.71
C PHE A 4 -16.88 -3.42 67.84
N GLY A 5 -16.09 -3.90 66.86
CA GLY A 5 -16.22 -5.24 66.22
C GLY A 5 -15.06 -5.60 65.27
N ARG A 6 -14.36 -6.73 65.49
CA ARG A 6 -13.17 -7.26 64.76
C ARG A 6 -13.05 -8.79 64.97
N LEU A 7 -12.37 -9.62 64.16
CA LEU A 7 -11.75 -9.44 62.83
C LEU A 7 -12.35 -10.53 61.86
N VAL A 8 -11.72 -11.42 61.06
CA VAL A 8 -10.34 -11.79 60.65
C VAL A 8 -10.39 -12.40 59.20
N GLU A 9 -9.28 -12.91 58.65
CA GLU A 9 -9.14 -13.40 57.26
C GLU A 9 -9.64 -14.84 57.01
N THR A 10 -9.79 -15.24 55.74
CA THR A 10 -8.99 -16.33 55.11
C THR A 10 -9.23 -16.46 53.58
N MET A 11 -8.37 -17.20 52.87
CA MET A 11 -8.32 -17.33 51.39
C MET A 11 -8.66 -18.73 50.86
N SER A 12 -8.94 -18.78 49.53
CA SER A 12 -8.55 -19.86 48.58
C SER A 12 -9.50 -21.05 48.26
N ARG A 13 -9.97 -21.04 47.00
CA ARG A 13 -10.11 -22.16 46.02
C ARG A 13 -10.40 -23.60 46.52
N THR A 14 -11.48 -24.22 46.03
CA THR A 14 -11.35 -25.41 45.13
C THR A 14 -12.61 -25.81 44.32
N SER A 15 -12.31 -26.30 43.12
CA SER A 15 -13.11 -26.93 42.05
C SER A 15 -13.97 -28.16 42.39
N HIS A 16 -15.11 -28.38 41.70
CA HIS A 16 -15.39 -29.49 40.73
C HIS A 16 -16.89 -29.93 40.53
N ARG A 17 -17.28 -30.02 39.23
CA ARG A 17 -18.09 -31.04 38.52
C ARG A 17 -19.42 -31.63 39.08
N ILE A 18 -20.48 -31.61 38.26
CA ILE A 18 -21.45 -32.72 38.05
C ILE A 18 -22.11 -32.64 36.65
N VAL A 19 -22.80 -33.69 36.16
CA VAL A 19 -22.76 -34.08 34.72
C VAL A 19 -24.05 -34.76 34.14
N ILE A 20 -24.58 -34.20 33.01
CA ILE A 20 -25.23 -34.84 31.81
C ILE A 20 -26.60 -35.59 31.92
N ALA A 21 -27.30 -35.69 30.75
CA ALA A 21 -28.40 -36.63 30.33
C ALA A 21 -29.89 -36.25 30.58
N VAL A 22 -30.91 -36.61 29.75
CA VAL A 22 -30.96 -37.24 28.40
C VAL A 22 -32.32 -37.00 27.66
N LEU A 23 -32.43 -37.45 26.39
CA LEU A 23 -33.53 -37.30 25.39
C LEU A 23 -34.94 -37.88 25.75
N MET A 24 -35.99 -37.33 25.13
CA MET A 24 -36.93 -37.95 24.13
C MET A 24 -38.24 -37.11 24.04
N ALA A 25 -38.85 -36.76 22.89
CA ALA A 25 -39.17 -37.41 21.60
C ALA A 25 -40.57 -38.07 21.54
N THR A 26 -41.51 -37.51 20.75
CA THR A 26 -42.73 -38.15 20.18
C THR A 26 -43.38 -37.26 19.11
N SER A 27 -44.37 -37.75 18.36
CA SER A 27 -44.78 -37.20 17.06
C SER A 27 -46.23 -37.52 16.62
N MET A 28 -46.65 -36.93 15.47
CA MET A 28 -47.69 -37.37 14.52
C MET A 28 -49.18 -36.97 14.66
N LEU A 29 -49.81 -36.74 13.47
CA LEU A 29 -51.26 -36.80 13.09
C LEU A 29 -52.21 -35.70 13.63
N SER A 30 -53.31 -35.28 12.95
CA SER A 30 -53.73 -35.41 11.53
C SER A 30 -55.03 -34.64 11.16
N CYS A 31 -55.18 -34.28 9.86
CA CYS A 31 -56.42 -34.20 9.04
C CYS A 31 -57.53 -33.13 9.23
N SER A 32 -58.00 -32.62 8.08
CA SER A 32 -59.34 -32.06 7.76
C SER A 32 -59.76 -30.72 8.42
N ALA A 33 -60.59 -29.85 7.81
CA ALA A 33 -61.58 -30.06 6.75
C ALA A 33 -61.79 -28.85 5.79
N GLN A 34 -62.83 -28.93 4.95
CA GLN A 34 -63.37 -27.90 4.03
C GLN A 34 -64.08 -26.74 4.81
N ASP A 35 -64.63 -25.66 4.25
CA ASP A 35 -65.16 -25.45 2.88
C ASP A 35 -65.26 -23.96 2.44
N SER A 36 -65.60 -23.77 1.15
CA SER A 36 -66.05 -22.58 0.41
C SER A 36 -66.23 -21.21 1.11
N GLN A 37 -65.72 -20.15 0.48
CA GLN A 37 -66.57 -19.21 -0.29
C GLN A 37 -65.78 -18.29 -1.26
N GLN A 38 -66.44 -17.91 -2.35
CA GLN A 38 -65.97 -16.94 -3.36
C GLN A 38 -66.51 -15.53 -3.00
N PRO A 39 -65.89 -14.43 -3.48
CA PRO A 39 -66.43 -13.86 -4.73
C PRO A 39 -65.43 -13.15 -5.66
N GLN A 40 -65.73 -13.28 -6.96
CA GLN A 40 -65.48 -12.34 -8.07
C GLN A 40 -64.04 -11.94 -8.45
N ALA A 41 -63.85 -11.85 -9.77
CA ALA A 41 -62.60 -11.46 -10.41
C ALA A 41 -62.70 -10.07 -11.07
N SER A 42 -61.57 -9.38 -11.16
CA SER A 42 -61.33 -8.32 -12.14
C SER A 42 -60.25 -8.80 -13.13
N ASN A 43 -60.54 -8.73 -14.43
CA ASN A 43 -59.61 -9.18 -15.45
C ASN A 43 -58.50 -8.14 -15.68
N SER A 44 -57.24 -8.56 -15.56
CA SER A 44 -56.14 -8.00 -16.34
C SER A 44 -55.46 -9.14 -17.10
N THR A 45 -55.39 -9.01 -18.42
CA THR A 45 -54.88 -10.06 -19.32
C THR A 45 -53.36 -9.95 -19.51
N ASN A 46 -52.77 -11.08 -19.91
CA ASN A 46 -51.37 -11.28 -20.32
C ASN A 46 -50.38 -11.50 -19.17
N PRO A 47 -49.99 -12.75 -18.85
CA PRO A 47 -48.67 -12.99 -18.26
C PRO A 47 -47.58 -12.56 -19.26
N PRO A 48 -46.39 -12.15 -18.80
CA PRO A 48 -45.22 -12.01 -19.67
C PRO A 48 -44.92 -13.32 -20.40
N GLY A 49 -44.44 -13.23 -21.65
CA GLY A 49 -44.11 -14.41 -22.44
C GLY A 49 -43.05 -15.27 -21.76
N ALA A 50 -43.27 -16.58 -21.71
CA ALA A 50 -42.27 -17.52 -21.21
C ALA A 50 -41.00 -17.42 -22.06
N SER A 51 -39.86 -17.12 -21.42
CA SER A 51 -38.57 -17.14 -22.10
C SER A 51 -38.25 -18.57 -22.54
N LEU A 52 -37.99 -18.76 -23.83
CA LEU A 52 -37.61 -20.05 -24.39
C LEU A 52 -36.16 -20.35 -24.00
N THR A 53 -35.95 -21.05 -22.88
CA THR A 53 -34.63 -21.51 -22.44
C THR A 53 -33.98 -22.37 -23.50
N THR A 54 -32.79 -21.97 -23.97
CA THR A 54 -31.87 -22.87 -24.65
C THR A 54 -31.40 -23.95 -23.66
N PRO A 55 -31.51 -25.26 -23.96
CA PRO A 55 -31.01 -26.30 -23.08
C PRO A 55 -29.48 -26.21 -22.97
N HIS A 56 -28.97 -26.11 -21.74
CA HIS A 56 -27.52 -26.21 -21.49
C HIS A 56 -27.05 -27.66 -21.74
N LYS A 57 -25.86 -27.83 -22.32
CA LYS A 57 -25.45 -29.11 -22.94
C LYS A 57 -25.02 -30.19 -21.97
N PHE A 58 -24.16 -29.85 -21.00
CA PHE A 58 -23.62 -30.76 -19.99
C PHE A 58 -23.29 -29.95 -18.73
N LEU A 59 -23.32 -30.57 -17.55
CA LEU A 59 -22.95 -29.92 -16.29
C LEU A 59 -22.22 -30.86 -15.31
N TRP A 60 -22.07 -32.13 -15.67
CA TRP A 60 -21.40 -33.17 -14.89
C TRP A 60 -20.62 -34.08 -15.86
N GLN A 61 -19.29 -34.15 -15.69
CA GLN A 61 -18.39 -34.89 -16.58
C GLN A 61 -17.39 -35.78 -15.79
N THR A 62 -16.70 -36.67 -16.51
CA THR A 62 -15.57 -37.47 -15.99
C THR A 62 -14.27 -37.06 -16.67
N ASP A 63 -13.14 -37.19 -15.96
CA ASP A 63 -11.79 -36.80 -16.39
C ASP A 63 -11.38 -37.21 -17.83
N GLY A 64 -11.75 -38.41 -18.31
CA GLY A 64 -11.67 -38.69 -19.76
C GLY A 64 -11.29 -40.09 -20.26
N LEU A 65 -11.57 -41.18 -19.53
CA LEU A 65 -11.45 -42.56 -20.09
C LEU A 65 -12.78 -43.33 -20.16
N GLY A 66 -13.90 -42.72 -19.76
CA GLY A 66 -15.24 -43.33 -19.82
C GLY A 66 -16.06 -42.87 -21.05
N PRO A 67 -16.70 -43.76 -21.81
CA PRO A 67 -17.49 -43.40 -23.00
C PRO A 67 -18.95 -42.97 -22.68
N THR A 68 -19.22 -42.55 -21.45
CA THR A 68 -20.57 -42.16 -20.98
C THR A 68 -20.59 -40.68 -20.60
N PRO A 69 -20.90 -39.76 -21.54
CA PRO A 69 -21.27 -38.40 -21.20
C PRO A 69 -22.53 -38.42 -20.33
N GLY A 70 -22.54 -37.68 -19.23
CA GLY A 70 -23.75 -37.47 -18.43
C GLY A 70 -24.83 -36.84 -19.30
N ARG A 71 -25.96 -37.54 -19.49
CA ARG A 71 -27.07 -37.05 -20.30
C ARG A 71 -28.15 -36.49 -19.39
N GLU A 72 -28.20 -35.18 -19.27
CA GLU A 72 -29.44 -34.39 -19.48
C GLU A 72 -29.16 -32.89 -19.37
N SER A 73 -30.06 -32.09 -19.96
CA SER A 73 -30.04 -30.63 -19.89
C SER A 73 -30.73 -30.15 -18.62
N ILE A 74 -30.30 -29.01 -18.06
CA ILE A 74 -30.84 -28.42 -16.81
C ILE A 74 -32.37 -28.53 -16.73
N SER A 75 -32.82 -29.48 -15.92
CA SER A 75 -34.19 -29.63 -15.46
C SER A 75 -34.44 -28.63 -14.32
N ASN A 76 -35.48 -27.82 -14.49
CA ASN A 76 -35.94 -26.75 -13.58
C ASN A 76 -35.13 -25.44 -13.62
N TRP A 77 -35.86 -24.32 -13.78
CA TRP A 77 -35.34 -22.96 -13.63
C TRP A 77 -35.00 -22.65 -12.16
N PRO A 78 -34.12 -21.67 -11.86
CA PRO A 78 -33.71 -21.31 -10.50
C PRO A 78 -34.90 -20.91 -9.61
N THR A 79 -35.14 -21.68 -8.54
CA THR A 79 -36.29 -21.51 -7.66
C THR A 79 -35.97 -20.59 -6.47
N LEU A 80 -36.53 -19.38 -6.48
CA LEU A 80 -36.44 -18.45 -5.35
C LEU A 80 -37.31 -18.92 -4.17
N THR A 81 -36.70 -19.62 -3.20
CA THR A 81 -37.41 -20.21 -2.05
C THR A 81 -37.28 -19.41 -0.74
N GLY A 82 -36.83 -18.15 -0.78
CA GLY A 82 -36.83 -17.30 0.42
C GLY A 82 -36.07 -15.96 0.38
N GLY A 83 -36.19 -15.14 -0.68
CA GLY A 83 -35.49 -13.84 -0.70
C GLY A 83 -35.97 -12.87 -1.78
N THR A 84 -35.46 -11.63 -1.71
CA THR A 84 -35.76 -10.52 -2.64
C THR A 84 -34.82 -10.44 -3.86
N ALA A 85 -34.00 -11.46 -4.09
CA ALA A 85 -33.05 -11.53 -5.19
C ALA A 85 -33.70 -12.00 -6.50
N SER A 86 -33.03 -11.78 -7.63
CA SER A 86 -33.39 -12.29 -8.96
C SER A 86 -32.15 -12.71 -9.75
N CYS A 87 -32.32 -13.62 -10.72
CA CYS A 87 -31.29 -14.01 -11.68
C CYS A 87 -31.89 -14.34 -13.05
N GLU A 88 -31.10 -14.10 -14.10
CA GLU A 88 -31.27 -14.65 -15.44
C GLU A 88 -30.11 -15.63 -15.72
N LEU A 89 -30.43 -16.85 -16.16
CA LEU A 89 -29.43 -17.87 -16.53
C LEU A 89 -29.36 -18.02 -18.05
N SER A 90 -28.15 -18.24 -18.56
CA SER A 90 -27.88 -18.50 -19.99
C SER A 90 -26.66 -19.42 -20.16
N GLN A 91 -26.57 -20.14 -21.29
CA GLN A 91 -25.34 -20.82 -21.67
C GLN A 91 -24.35 -19.82 -22.27
N VAL A 92 -23.05 -20.02 -22.01
CA VAL A 92 -21.98 -19.34 -22.76
C VAL A 92 -21.72 -20.10 -24.06
N ASP A 93 -22.25 -19.60 -25.18
CA ASP A 93 -22.00 -20.17 -26.52
C ASP A 93 -20.73 -19.62 -27.20
N ASP A 94 -20.19 -18.49 -26.70
CA ASP A 94 -18.94 -17.90 -27.17
C ASP A 94 -17.99 -17.67 -25.99
N HIS A 95 -16.96 -18.50 -25.90
CA HIS A 95 -16.00 -18.47 -24.78
C HIS A 95 -15.15 -17.18 -24.74
N ARG A 96 -15.17 -16.36 -25.80
CA ARG A 96 -14.56 -15.01 -25.79
C ARG A 96 -15.36 -14.01 -24.94
N THR A 97 -16.57 -14.37 -24.51
CA THR A 97 -17.40 -13.58 -23.58
C THR A 97 -17.20 -13.98 -22.11
N LEU A 98 -16.38 -15.01 -21.85
CA LEU A 98 -15.94 -15.33 -20.49
C LEU A 98 -15.02 -14.22 -19.97
N PRO A 99 -15.01 -13.95 -18.65
CA PRO A 99 -14.03 -13.07 -18.02
C PRO A 99 -12.60 -13.55 -18.28
N PRO A 100 -11.60 -12.64 -18.29
CA PRO A 100 -10.19 -12.97 -18.49
C PRO A 100 -9.71 -14.13 -17.61
N HIS A 101 -8.75 -14.90 -18.15
CA HIS A 101 -8.16 -16.06 -17.47
C HIS A 101 -9.18 -17.15 -17.09
N ALA A 102 -10.18 -17.35 -17.95
CA ALA A 102 -11.10 -18.47 -17.84
C ALA A 102 -10.36 -19.82 -17.68
N PRO A 103 -10.82 -20.71 -16.78
CA PRO A 103 -10.28 -22.06 -16.60
C PRO A 103 -10.10 -22.79 -17.93
N PHE A 104 -9.11 -23.68 -18.01
CA PHE A 104 -8.71 -24.39 -19.22
C PHE A 104 -8.41 -23.46 -20.42
N GLY A 105 -8.12 -22.18 -20.18
CA GLY A 105 -7.89 -21.19 -21.25
C GLY A 105 -9.14 -20.87 -22.08
N GLY A 106 -10.34 -21.17 -21.59
CA GLY A 106 -11.58 -21.08 -22.38
C GLY A 106 -11.76 -22.23 -23.39
N ASN A 107 -11.16 -23.40 -23.14
CA ASN A 107 -11.34 -24.61 -23.94
C ASN A 107 -12.82 -24.90 -24.27
N THR A 108 -13.13 -25.13 -25.55
CA THR A 108 -14.49 -25.37 -26.06
C THR A 108 -15.14 -26.68 -25.59
N SER A 109 -14.38 -27.59 -24.97
CA SER A 109 -14.87 -28.89 -24.49
C SER A 109 -15.56 -28.84 -23.11
N ILE A 110 -15.49 -27.71 -22.41
CA ILE A 110 -16.12 -27.51 -21.08
C ILE A 110 -17.11 -26.35 -21.20
N HIS A 111 -18.30 -26.51 -20.63
CA HIS A 111 -19.34 -25.51 -20.75
C HIS A 111 -19.43 -24.64 -19.49
N TYR A 112 -20.09 -23.49 -19.68
CA TYR A 112 -20.28 -22.51 -18.61
C TYR A 112 -21.74 -22.04 -18.60
N ILE A 113 -22.33 -21.98 -17.42
CA ILE A 113 -23.54 -21.18 -17.16
C ILE A 113 -23.09 -19.75 -16.88
N LYS A 114 -23.75 -18.77 -17.49
CA LYS A 114 -23.72 -17.37 -17.11
C LYS A 114 -24.97 -17.06 -16.28
N ALA A 115 -24.80 -16.50 -15.09
CA ALA A 115 -25.88 -16.09 -14.20
C ALA A 115 -25.79 -14.57 -13.94
N VAL A 116 -26.69 -13.78 -14.53
CA VAL A 116 -26.79 -12.34 -14.29
C VAL A 116 -27.77 -12.14 -13.14
N CYS A 117 -27.28 -11.69 -11.98
CA CYS A 117 -28.04 -11.72 -10.73
C CYS A 117 -28.05 -10.37 -10.01
N THR A 118 -29.13 -10.10 -9.29
CA THR A 118 -29.36 -8.85 -8.53
C THR A 118 -29.93 -9.17 -7.15
N GLY A 119 -29.30 -8.66 -6.09
CA GLY A 119 -29.82 -8.70 -4.73
C GLY A 119 -30.86 -7.59 -4.51
N GLY A 120 -31.99 -7.92 -3.87
CA GLY A 120 -33.02 -6.93 -3.57
C GLY A 120 -32.65 -5.97 -2.44
N ALA A 121 -33.63 -5.20 -1.94
CA ALA A 121 -33.42 -4.19 -0.90
C ALA A 121 -32.84 -4.74 0.43
N SER A 122 -33.00 -6.04 0.68
CA SER A 122 -32.38 -6.79 1.79
C SER A 122 -31.50 -7.95 1.29
N GLY A 123 -30.98 -7.87 0.07
CA GLY A 123 -30.19 -8.92 -0.57
C GLY A 123 -31.05 -10.10 -1.04
N GLY A 124 -30.51 -11.31 -0.90
CA GLY A 124 -31.27 -12.56 -1.01
C GLY A 124 -30.45 -13.75 -1.50
N ARG A 125 -30.93 -14.96 -1.21
CA ARG A 125 -30.33 -16.22 -1.68
C ARG A 125 -30.90 -16.64 -3.02
N ILE A 126 -30.03 -17.00 -3.95
CA ILE A 126 -30.38 -17.62 -5.23
C ILE A 126 -30.09 -19.13 -5.15
N GLN A 127 -30.79 -19.95 -5.93
CA GLN A 127 -30.58 -21.41 -5.98
C GLN A 127 -30.55 -21.88 -7.43
N ILE A 128 -29.43 -22.47 -7.84
CA ILE A 128 -29.29 -23.14 -9.14
C ILE A 128 -29.29 -24.64 -8.82
N VAL A 129 -30.39 -25.32 -9.11
CA VAL A 129 -30.56 -26.76 -8.90
C VAL A 129 -30.21 -27.48 -10.21
N VAL A 130 -29.52 -28.62 -10.10
CA VAL A 130 -29.09 -29.44 -11.23
C VAL A 130 -29.27 -30.91 -10.85
N ASP A 131 -29.92 -31.68 -11.71
CA ASP A 131 -29.99 -33.13 -11.58
C ASP A 131 -28.71 -33.78 -12.17
N MET A 132 -28.24 -34.86 -11.56
CA MET A 132 -27.01 -35.58 -11.92
C MET A 132 -27.28 -37.08 -12.08
N GLU A 133 -26.35 -37.81 -12.71
CA GLU A 133 -26.41 -39.27 -12.77
C GLU A 133 -26.46 -39.86 -11.34
N ASP A 134 -27.27 -40.90 -11.13
CA ASP A 134 -27.33 -41.67 -9.88
C ASP A 134 -25.94 -42.25 -9.52
N ARG A 135 -25.21 -41.63 -8.58
CA ARG A 135 -23.85 -42.10 -8.17
C ARG A 135 -23.62 -42.09 -6.68
N ASN A 136 -22.81 -43.03 -6.20
CA ASN A 136 -22.16 -42.95 -4.90
C ASN A 136 -20.86 -42.14 -5.04
N LEU A 137 -20.48 -41.38 -4.01
CA LEU A 137 -19.35 -40.43 -4.10
C LEU A 137 -18.02 -40.97 -3.56
N ASP A 138 -18.07 -41.91 -2.61
CA ASP A 138 -16.90 -42.43 -1.87
C ASP A 138 -15.76 -42.95 -2.78
N GLY A 139 -16.13 -43.55 -3.92
CA GLY A 139 -15.18 -44.12 -4.89
C GLY A 139 -14.78 -43.20 -6.05
N LEU A 140 -15.20 -41.93 -6.08
CA LEU A 140 -15.03 -41.04 -7.24
C LEU A 140 -13.80 -40.12 -7.18
N GLY A 141 -12.98 -40.18 -6.12
CA GLY A 141 -11.73 -39.43 -6.01
C GLY A 141 -11.91 -37.94 -5.74
N ASN A 142 -11.16 -37.08 -6.44
CA ASN A 142 -11.40 -35.64 -6.41
C ASN A 142 -12.66 -35.27 -7.21
N PHE A 143 -13.32 -34.23 -6.74
CA PHE A 143 -14.37 -33.49 -7.43
C PHE A 143 -13.97 -32.03 -7.50
N GLY A 144 -14.41 -31.34 -8.55
CA GLY A 144 -14.26 -29.90 -8.62
C GLY A 144 -15.06 -29.22 -9.73
N PHE A 145 -15.20 -27.91 -9.60
CA PHE A 145 -15.68 -27.00 -10.64
C PHE A 145 -15.10 -25.60 -10.41
N PHE A 146 -15.33 -24.72 -11.36
CA PHE A 146 -14.88 -23.33 -11.31
C PHE A 146 -16.06 -22.39 -11.31
N TRP A 147 -15.94 -21.28 -10.59
CA TRP A 147 -16.90 -20.21 -10.68
C TRP A 147 -16.24 -18.84 -10.68
N TYR A 148 -16.88 -17.89 -11.35
CA TYR A 148 -16.45 -16.51 -11.42
C TYR A 148 -17.28 -15.67 -10.46
N GLN A 149 -16.59 -15.02 -9.53
CA GLN A 149 -17.13 -14.06 -8.59
C GLN A 149 -16.93 -12.65 -9.17
N PRO A 150 -17.99 -11.88 -9.47
CA PRO A 150 -17.86 -10.55 -10.07
C PRO A 150 -17.23 -9.53 -9.11
N SER A 151 -17.58 -9.58 -7.82
CA SER A 151 -16.81 -9.00 -6.71
C SER A 151 -17.39 -9.46 -5.37
N VAL A 152 -16.58 -9.62 -4.32
CA VAL A 152 -17.04 -9.90 -2.94
C VAL A 152 -17.95 -8.81 -2.35
N ALA A 153 -18.03 -7.64 -2.99
CA ALA A 153 -19.05 -6.63 -2.70
C ALA A 153 -20.48 -7.05 -3.15
N VAL A 154 -20.61 -8.07 -4.01
CA VAL A 154 -21.89 -8.54 -4.58
C VAL A 154 -22.46 -9.75 -3.84
N SER A 155 -21.63 -10.65 -3.30
CA SER A 155 -22.10 -11.82 -2.54
C SER A 155 -21.19 -12.15 -1.35
N THR A 156 -21.80 -12.69 -0.29
CA THR A 156 -21.14 -12.99 1.00
C THR A 156 -20.78 -14.46 1.17
N ALA A 157 -21.49 -15.37 0.49
CA ALA A 157 -21.29 -16.80 0.59
C ALA A 157 -21.66 -17.51 -0.71
N MET A 158 -20.97 -18.63 -0.94
CA MET A 158 -21.39 -19.68 -1.86
C MET A 158 -21.46 -21.00 -1.08
N THR A 159 -22.49 -21.80 -1.32
CA THR A 159 -22.65 -23.13 -0.73
C THR A 159 -23.08 -24.14 -1.81
N LEU A 160 -22.38 -25.26 -1.87
CA LEU A 160 -22.78 -26.45 -2.63
C LEU A 160 -23.47 -27.43 -1.68
N GLU A 161 -24.62 -27.95 -2.10
CA GLU A 161 -25.26 -29.11 -1.48
C GLU A 161 -25.42 -30.22 -2.51
N ILE A 162 -25.06 -31.47 -2.15
CA ILE A 162 -25.24 -32.66 -3.01
C ILE A 162 -26.21 -33.61 -2.31
N ALA A 163 -27.32 -33.96 -2.96
CA ALA A 163 -28.48 -34.60 -2.34
C ALA A 163 -28.83 -35.98 -2.91
N THR A 164 -29.42 -36.83 -2.06
CA THR A 164 -29.93 -38.17 -2.43
C THR A 164 -31.29 -38.13 -3.14
N SER A 165 -31.87 -36.94 -3.30
CA SER A 165 -33.08 -36.70 -4.09
C SER A 165 -33.23 -35.20 -4.42
N PRO A 166 -34.00 -34.84 -5.47
CA PRO A 166 -34.33 -33.44 -5.79
C PRO A 166 -35.08 -32.68 -4.67
N SER A 167 -35.50 -33.38 -3.60
CA SER A 167 -36.18 -32.78 -2.44
C SER A 167 -35.23 -32.10 -1.44
N PHE A 168 -33.92 -32.33 -1.52
CA PHE A 168 -32.92 -31.88 -0.54
C PHE A 168 -33.30 -32.23 0.92
N SER A 169 -33.93 -33.39 1.11
CA SER A 169 -34.27 -33.93 2.44
C SER A 169 -33.10 -34.64 3.12
N GLN A 170 -32.14 -35.16 2.35
CA GLN A 170 -30.82 -35.59 2.82
C GLN A 170 -29.77 -35.07 1.84
N TYR A 171 -28.71 -34.44 2.36
CA TYR A 171 -27.61 -33.91 1.54
C TYR A 171 -26.30 -33.74 2.31
N LEU A 172 -25.21 -33.73 1.56
CA LEU A 172 -23.88 -33.32 2.00
C LEU A 172 -23.71 -31.82 1.77
N LEU A 173 -23.12 -31.12 2.73
CA LEU A 173 -22.98 -29.66 2.72
C LEU A 173 -21.50 -29.26 2.56
N PHE A 174 -21.21 -28.38 1.60
CA PHE A 174 -19.89 -27.77 1.41
C PHE A 174 -20.06 -26.24 1.33
N ASN A 175 -19.56 -25.51 2.33
CA ASN A 175 -19.84 -24.07 2.51
C ASN A 175 -18.54 -23.24 2.46
N TRP A 176 -18.44 -22.32 1.49
CA TRP A 176 -17.28 -21.46 1.26
C TRP A 176 -17.29 -20.13 2.04
N ALA A 177 -18.17 -19.98 3.03
CA ALA A 177 -18.09 -18.93 4.05
C ALA A 177 -17.47 -19.40 5.38
N THR A 178 -17.54 -20.70 5.70
CA THR A 178 -17.07 -21.25 6.99
C THR A 178 -16.51 -22.67 6.84
N GLY A 179 -15.19 -22.79 6.69
CA GLY A 179 -14.50 -24.09 6.63
C GLY A 179 -12.98 -23.95 6.57
N ALA A 180 -12.27 -25.09 6.57
CA ALA A 180 -10.82 -25.14 6.32
C ALA A 180 -10.47 -25.09 4.82
N ILE A 181 -11.37 -25.59 3.96
CA ILE A 181 -11.17 -25.82 2.53
C ILE A 181 -11.58 -24.60 1.68
N GLY A 182 -12.17 -23.58 2.30
CA GLY A 182 -12.81 -22.46 1.61
C GLY A 182 -12.72 -21.12 2.32
N ARG A 183 -11.55 -20.76 2.85
CA ARG A 183 -11.35 -19.41 3.40
C ARG A 183 -11.17 -18.40 2.27
N ARG A 184 -12.22 -17.58 2.06
CA ARG A 184 -12.34 -16.46 1.12
C ARG A 184 -12.71 -16.91 -0.30
N MET A 185 -13.93 -16.53 -0.70
CA MET A 185 -14.20 -16.20 -2.10
C MET A 185 -13.36 -14.97 -2.45
N ILE A 186 -12.75 -14.92 -3.62
CA ILE A 186 -12.01 -13.75 -4.14
C ILE A 186 -12.70 -13.19 -5.38
N ASP A 187 -12.44 -11.92 -5.73
CA ASP A 187 -12.85 -11.36 -7.01
C ASP A 187 -12.15 -12.14 -8.16
N GLY A 188 -12.89 -12.53 -9.20
CA GLY A 188 -12.37 -13.31 -10.31
C GLY A 188 -12.71 -14.81 -10.26
N TRP A 189 -11.85 -15.64 -10.89
CA TRP A 189 -12.05 -17.08 -10.97
C TRP A 189 -11.60 -17.80 -9.69
N ASN A 190 -12.53 -18.58 -9.13
CA ASN A 190 -12.38 -19.33 -7.89
C ASN A 190 -12.43 -20.83 -8.22
N PRO A 191 -11.38 -21.62 -7.89
CA PRO A 191 -11.46 -23.07 -7.92
C PRO A 191 -12.30 -23.58 -6.75
N ILE A 192 -12.99 -24.70 -6.95
CA ILE A 192 -13.66 -25.44 -5.90
C ILE A 192 -13.27 -26.90 -6.07
N THR A 193 -12.66 -27.48 -5.04
CA THR A 193 -12.14 -28.86 -5.07
C THR A 193 -12.36 -29.55 -3.73
N TRP A 194 -12.80 -30.81 -3.76
CA TRP A 194 -13.06 -31.62 -2.56
C TRP A 194 -12.93 -33.13 -2.83
N GLN A 195 -12.84 -33.91 -1.77
CA GLN A 195 -12.88 -35.38 -1.78
C GLN A 195 -14.02 -35.90 -0.88
N ALA A 196 -14.21 -37.22 -0.86
CA ALA A 196 -14.99 -37.87 0.17
C ALA A 196 -14.39 -37.58 1.57
N GLY A 197 -15.20 -37.11 2.51
CA GLY A 197 -14.79 -36.70 3.86
C GLY A 197 -14.64 -35.19 4.08
N ASP A 198 -14.69 -34.38 3.03
CA ASP A 198 -14.49 -32.92 3.10
C ASP A 198 -15.76 -32.08 3.34
N GLN A 199 -16.92 -32.74 3.45
CA GLN A 199 -18.18 -32.07 3.76
C GLN A 199 -18.13 -31.41 5.15
N VAL A 200 -18.53 -30.14 5.23
CA VAL A 200 -18.60 -29.40 6.52
C VAL A 200 -19.83 -29.76 7.35
N GLY A 201 -20.74 -30.56 6.79
CA GLY A 201 -21.87 -31.17 7.49
C GLY A 201 -22.65 -32.13 6.61
N ASN A 202 -23.51 -32.94 7.24
CA ASN A 202 -24.49 -33.79 6.57
C ASN A 202 -25.89 -33.56 7.17
N VAL A 203 -26.90 -33.47 6.31
CA VAL A 203 -28.29 -33.23 6.67
C VAL A 203 -29.12 -34.45 6.31
N GLY A 204 -30.13 -34.76 7.13
CA GLY A 204 -31.00 -35.93 6.93
C GLY A 204 -30.32 -37.29 7.12
N GLY A 205 -29.06 -37.33 7.56
CA GLY A 205 -28.27 -38.57 7.63
C GLY A 205 -27.63 -38.97 6.29
N ALA A 206 -27.26 -38.00 5.46
CA ALA A 206 -26.51 -38.26 4.23
C ALA A 206 -25.12 -38.87 4.50
N ASP A 207 -24.70 -39.79 3.63
CA ASP A 207 -23.40 -40.49 3.68
C ASP A 207 -22.84 -40.68 2.27
N MET A 208 -21.51 -40.66 2.10
CA MET A 208 -20.82 -40.78 0.79
C MET A 208 -21.11 -42.09 0.04
N ASN A 209 -21.57 -43.13 0.74
CA ASN A 209 -21.95 -44.44 0.20
C ASN A 209 -23.42 -44.52 -0.26
N GLN A 210 -24.20 -43.46 -0.07
CA GLN A 210 -25.55 -43.35 -0.63
C GLN A 210 -25.50 -42.89 -2.08
N THR A 211 -26.60 -43.11 -2.81
CA THR A 211 -26.73 -42.65 -4.20
C THR A 211 -27.25 -41.21 -4.21
N PHE A 212 -26.50 -40.33 -4.88
CA PHE A 212 -26.81 -38.92 -5.07
C PHE A 212 -27.34 -38.69 -6.49
N THR A 213 -28.35 -37.82 -6.61
CA THR A 213 -29.15 -37.65 -7.83
C THR A 213 -29.32 -36.19 -8.24
N SER A 214 -29.06 -35.24 -7.34
CA SER A 214 -29.16 -33.80 -7.62
C SER A 214 -28.15 -33.03 -6.78
N PHE A 215 -27.72 -31.87 -7.24
CA PHE A 215 -26.99 -30.88 -6.44
C PHE A 215 -27.59 -29.49 -6.61
N ARG A 216 -27.26 -28.57 -5.69
CA ARG A 216 -27.59 -27.15 -5.85
C ARG A 216 -26.46 -26.23 -5.43
N ILE A 217 -26.28 -25.18 -6.22
CA ILE A 217 -25.41 -24.04 -5.92
C ILE A 217 -26.30 -22.96 -5.30
N LEU A 218 -25.91 -22.50 -4.11
CA LEU A 218 -26.52 -21.39 -3.40
C LEU A 218 -25.55 -20.21 -3.40
N VAL A 219 -26.01 -19.00 -3.75
CA VAL A 219 -25.23 -17.75 -3.59
C VAL A 219 -26.04 -16.76 -2.79
N ASP A 220 -25.43 -16.15 -1.77
CA ASP A 220 -26.05 -15.12 -0.93
C ASP A 220 -25.65 -13.71 -1.41
N LEU A 221 -26.59 -13.00 -2.03
CA LEU A 221 -26.35 -11.66 -2.61
C LEU A 221 -26.54 -10.54 -1.58
N GLN A 222 -25.67 -9.53 -1.68
CA GLN A 222 -25.71 -8.31 -0.86
C GLN A 222 -26.88 -7.39 -1.25
N PRO A 223 -27.40 -6.54 -0.33
CA PRO A 223 -28.47 -5.59 -0.60
C PRO A 223 -28.18 -4.64 -1.77
N ASN A 224 -29.10 -4.58 -2.73
CA ASN A 224 -29.05 -3.73 -3.93
C ASN A 224 -27.81 -3.93 -4.82
N SER A 225 -27.12 -5.06 -4.67
CA SER A 225 -25.96 -5.42 -5.50
C SER A 225 -26.38 -6.07 -6.82
N SER A 226 -25.52 -6.02 -7.83
CA SER A 226 -25.73 -6.73 -9.10
C SER A 226 -24.39 -7.24 -9.64
N GLY A 227 -24.39 -8.39 -10.28
CA GLY A 227 -23.18 -8.98 -10.85
C GLY A 227 -23.48 -10.12 -11.81
N THR A 228 -22.50 -10.43 -12.67
CA THR A 228 -22.54 -11.61 -13.53
C THR A 228 -21.59 -12.66 -12.97
N PHE A 229 -22.15 -13.79 -12.58
CA PHE A 229 -21.42 -14.99 -12.18
C PHE A 229 -21.28 -15.92 -13.38
N TYR A 230 -20.24 -16.73 -13.38
CA TYR A 230 -20.10 -17.85 -14.31
C TYR A 230 -19.82 -19.13 -13.52
N PHE A 231 -20.31 -20.28 -13.99
CA PHE A 231 -20.09 -21.59 -13.36
C PHE A 231 -19.71 -22.59 -14.44
N SER A 232 -18.60 -23.31 -14.29
CA SER A 232 -18.22 -24.40 -15.20
C SER A 232 -19.02 -25.67 -14.92
N ASP A 233 -18.87 -26.64 -15.82
CA ASP A 233 -19.21 -28.04 -15.54
C ASP A 233 -18.53 -28.55 -14.25
N PHE A 234 -19.21 -29.46 -13.56
CA PHE A 234 -18.67 -30.26 -12.45
C PHE A 234 -17.93 -31.46 -13.02
N ILE A 235 -16.72 -31.72 -12.52
CA ILE A 235 -15.89 -32.79 -13.05
C ILE A 235 -15.26 -33.56 -11.89
N HIS A 236 -15.21 -34.89 -12.03
CA HIS A 236 -14.75 -35.78 -10.97
C HIS A 236 -13.86 -36.91 -11.51
N GLY A 237 -13.17 -37.60 -10.60
CA GLY A 237 -12.25 -38.70 -10.93
C GLY A 237 -10.86 -38.26 -11.36
N TYR A 238 -10.56 -36.95 -11.35
CA TYR A 238 -9.26 -36.45 -11.74
C TYR A 238 -8.21 -36.67 -10.64
N TYR A 239 -6.99 -37.00 -11.07
CA TYR A 239 -5.80 -36.92 -10.23
C TYR A 239 -4.68 -36.26 -11.04
N ALA A 240 -4.63 -34.93 -10.98
CA ALA A 240 -3.46 -34.20 -11.44
C ALA A 240 -2.33 -34.45 -10.43
N LYS A 241 -1.20 -34.99 -10.89
CA LYS A 241 -0.03 -35.18 -10.02
C LYS A 241 0.51 -33.80 -9.62
N PRO A 242 0.59 -33.48 -8.31
CA PRO A 242 0.95 -32.14 -7.83
C PRO A 242 2.29 -31.66 -8.38
N HIS A 243 2.36 -30.38 -8.75
CA HIS A 243 3.61 -29.72 -9.11
C HIS A 243 4.05 -28.84 -7.94
N VAL A 244 5.12 -29.23 -7.27
CA VAL A 244 5.80 -28.36 -6.31
C VAL A 244 6.93 -27.64 -7.04
N ASN A 245 6.94 -26.32 -6.96
CA ASN A 245 8.02 -25.49 -7.46
C ASN A 245 8.69 -24.76 -6.29
N ILE A 246 10.01 -24.61 -6.34
CA ILE A 246 10.78 -23.84 -5.35
C ILE A 246 11.20 -22.54 -6.02
N TRP A 247 10.96 -21.41 -5.39
CA TRP A 247 11.31 -20.11 -5.96
C TRP A 247 11.80 -19.10 -4.90
N GLY A 248 12.25 -17.93 -5.36
CA GLY A 248 12.66 -16.83 -4.49
C GLY A 248 12.91 -15.53 -5.27
N GLU A 249 13.11 -14.45 -4.53
CA GLU A 249 13.25 -13.07 -5.00
C GLU A 249 14.26 -12.28 -4.14
N ASN A 250 14.42 -10.98 -4.44
CA ASN A 250 15.21 -10.01 -3.63
C ASN A 250 16.73 -10.27 -3.46
N ASN A 251 17.32 -11.11 -4.30
CA ASN A 251 18.77 -11.26 -4.55
C ASN A 251 19.69 -11.68 -3.38
N PHE A 252 19.15 -11.97 -2.21
CA PHE A 252 19.85 -12.36 -0.99
C PHE A 252 20.94 -13.44 -1.16
N ALA A 253 22.16 -13.16 -0.67
CA ALA A 253 23.34 -14.02 -0.85
C ALA A 253 23.18 -15.45 -0.28
N SER A 254 22.33 -15.65 0.74
CA SER A 254 22.02 -16.96 1.33
C SER A 254 21.30 -17.92 0.37
N VAL A 255 20.55 -17.40 -0.62
CA VAL A 255 19.96 -18.21 -1.70
C VAL A 255 21.07 -18.91 -2.48
N TYR A 256 22.10 -18.18 -2.89
CA TYR A 256 23.20 -18.77 -3.65
C TYR A 256 24.17 -19.58 -2.77
N THR A 257 24.45 -19.12 -1.54
CA THR A 257 25.50 -19.70 -0.69
C THR A 257 25.04 -20.89 0.16
N ALA A 258 23.73 -21.07 0.37
CA ALA A 258 23.19 -22.20 1.13
C ALA A 258 22.04 -22.94 0.42
N LEU A 259 20.99 -22.24 -0.05
CA LEU A 259 19.83 -22.89 -0.66
C LEU A 259 20.19 -23.66 -1.94
N PHE A 260 20.82 -22.97 -2.89
CA PHE A 260 21.21 -23.55 -4.17
C PHE A 260 22.13 -24.78 -4.01
N PRO A 261 23.19 -24.76 -3.17
CA PRO A 261 23.96 -25.97 -2.83
C PRO A 261 23.13 -27.15 -2.32
N GLU A 262 22.23 -26.94 -1.36
CA GLU A 262 21.43 -28.02 -0.75
C GLU A 262 20.32 -28.55 -1.70
N ALA A 263 19.84 -27.71 -2.63
CA ALA A 263 18.97 -28.12 -3.74
C ALA A 263 19.74 -28.92 -4.81
N LYS A 264 20.90 -28.42 -5.25
CA LYS A 264 21.80 -29.02 -6.25
C LYS A 264 22.27 -30.42 -5.80
N LYS A 265 22.63 -30.56 -4.52
CA LYS A 265 22.94 -31.83 -3.82
C LYS A 265 21.83 -32.89 -3.92
N ARG A 266 20.57 -32.48 -4.06
CA ARG A 266 19.37 -33.33 -4.11
C ARG A 266 18.76 -33.46 -5.52
N ASN A 267 19.43 -32.91 -6.53
CA ASN A 267 18.89 -32.75 -7.88
C ASN A 267 17.49 -32.10 -7.85
N VAL A 268 17.38 -30.99 -7.14
CA VAL A 268 16.17 -30.15 -7.01
C VAL A 268 16.40 -28.88 -7.83
N VAL A 269 15.50 -28.63 -8.78
CA VAL A 269 15.46 -27.40 -9.59
C VAL A 269 14.51 -26.40 -8.94
N GLY A 270 14.72 -25.12 -9.25
CA GLY A 270 13.87 -24.03 -8.79
C GLY A 270 13.75 -22.93 -9.83
N SER A 271 13.20 -21.80 -9.42
CA SER A 271 12.97 -20.63 -10.25
C SER A 271 13.34 -19.38 -9.47
N TYR A 272 13.65 -18.28 -10.14
CA TYR A 272 14.09 -17.08 -9.43
C TYR A 272 13.65 -15.79 -10.12
N CYS A 273 13.22 -14.82 -9.33
CA CYS A 273 12.75 -13.50 -9.75
C CYS A 273 13.73 -12.42 -9.23
N PRO A 274 14.81 -12.13 -9.98
CA PRO A 274 15.88 -11.28 -9.47
C PRO A 274 15.60 -9.79 -9.72
N VAL A 275 15.76 -8.98 -8.68
CA VAL A 275 15.71 -7.51 -8.79
C VAL A 275 16.90 -7.05 -9.63
N THR A 276 16.64 -6.53 -10.83
CA THR A 276 17.69 -6.30 -11.84
C THR A 276 18.79 -5.32 -11.41
N GLU A 277 18.50 -4.34 -10.54
CA GLU A 277 19.54 -3.43 -10.03
C GLU A 277 20.38 -4.06 -8.91
N MET A 278 19.80 -4.98 -8.13
CA MET A 278 20.55 -5.77 -7.14
C MET A 278 21.46 -6.82 -7.80
N LEU A 279 21.17 -7.25 -9.04
CA LEU A 279 22.11 -8.04 -9.86
C LEU A 279 23.29 -7.23 -10.38
N LYS A 280 23.10 -5.92 -10.63
CA LYS A 280 24.15 -5.01 -11.12
C LYS A 280 25.05 -4.53 -9.99
N ASP A 281 24.46 -4.17 -8.85
CA ASP A 281 25.16 -3.88 -7.60
C ASP A 281 24.59 -4.73 -6.44
N PRO A 282 25.22 -5.89 -6.16
CA PRO A 282 24.86 -6.73 -5.03
C PRO A 282 25.10 -6.08 -3.65
N GLY A 283 25.79 -4.93 -3.58
CA GLY A 283 25.90 -4.13 -2.36
C GLY A 283 24.58 -3.49 -1.92
N ARG A 284 23.59 -3.40 -2.83
CA ARG A 284 22.26 -2.84 -2.57
C ARG A 284 21.35 -3.73 -1.72
N VAL A 285 21.67 -5.01 -1.56
CA VAL A 285 20.86 -5.94 -0.75
C VAL A 285 21.25 -5.80 0.73
N VAL A 286 20.34 -5.27 1.52
CA VAL A 286 20.54 -5.03 2.96
C VAL A 286 20.58 -6.35 3.74
N LEU A 287 21.08 -6.32 4.98
CA LEU A 287 21.26 -7.44 5.92
C LEU A 287 22.46 -8.36 5.63
N GLU A 288 22.52 -8.97 4.44
CA GLU A 288 23.53 -10.01 4.13
C GLU A 288 24.27 -9.84 2.79
N GLY A 289 23.93 -8.81 2.00
CA GLY A 289 24.45 -8.62 0.66
C GLY A 289 23.77 -9.53 -0.38
N GLY A 290 23.99 -9.23 -1.65
CA GLY A 290 23.39 -9.95 -2.77
C GLY A 290 24.34 -10.98 -3.40
N PHE A 291 23.78 -11.92 -4.15
CA PHE A 291 24.56 -12.71 -5.12
C PHE A 291 24.71 -11.99 -6.46
N THR A 292 25.77 -12.32 -7.20
CA THR A 292 26.12 -11.70 -8.48
C THR A 292 25.39 -12.31 -9.68
N ASN A 293 25.38 -11.59 -10.80
CA ASN A 293 24.87 -12.11 -12.08
C ASN A 293 25.56 -13.40 -12.56
N ASP A 294 26.85 -13.59 -12.27
CA ASP A 294 27.55 -14.84 -12.64
C ASP A 294 27.19 -16.01 -11.70
N GLN A 295 26.86 -15.73 -10.44
CA GLN A 295 26.30 -16.72 -9.52
C GLN A 295 24.88 -17.16 -9.97
N LEU A 296 24.04 -16.22 -10.42
CA LEU A 296 22.75 -16.54 -11.03
C LEU A 296 22.88 -17.35 -12.33
N ARG A 297 23.91 -17.09 -13.14
CA ARG A 297 24.22 -17.90 -14.33
C ARG A 297 24.59 -19.34 -13.97
N GLU A 298 25.24 -19.60 -12.83
CA GLU A 298 25.45 -20.99 -12.37
C GLU A 298 24.13 -21.68 -11.99
N MET A 299 23.20 -20.96 -11.33
CA MET A 299 21.86 -21.48 -11.02
C MET A 299 21.12 -21.88 -12.30
N VAL A 300 21.12 -21.01 -13.32
CA VAL A 300 20.49 -21.29 -14.62
C VAL A 300 21.19 -22.43 -15.35
N ALA A 301 22.52 -22.52 -15.30
CA ALA A 301 23.27 -23.65 -15.87
C ALA A 301 22.98 -24.99 -15.16
N ALA A 302 22.54 -24.95 -13.90
CA ALA A 302 22.04 -26.10 -13.14
C ALA A 302 20.53 -26.36 -13.32
N GLY A 303 19.87 -25.69 -14.28
CA GLY A 303 18.48 -25.95 -14.65
C GLY A 303 17.43 -25.07 -13.97
N TRP A 304 17.82 -23.99 -13.28
CA TRP A 304 16.86 -23.02 -12.75
C TRP A 304 16.35 -22.07 -13.84
N THR A 305 15.11 -21.60 -13.72
CA THR A 305 14.49 -20.65 -14.67
C THR A 305 14.34 -19.26 -14.07
N ILE A 306 14.38 -18.22 -14.91
CA ILE A 306 14.31 -16.82 -14.49
C ILE A 306 12.92 -16.25 -14.78
N GLY A 307 12.30 -15.68 -13.75
CA GLY A 307 11.08 -14.85 -13.83
C GLY A 307 11.44 -13.37 -13.88
N GLY A 308 10.43 -12.52 -14.05
CA GLY A 308 10.58 -11.09 -13.84
C GLY A 308 10.10 -10.64 -12.46
N GLU A 309 10.53 -9.45 -12.06
CA GLU A 309 10.20 -8.76 -10.81
C GLU A 309 10.19 -7.25 -11.11
N SER A 310 9.99 -6.40 -10.11
CA SER A 310 10.36 -4.99 -10.17
C SER A 310 11.84 -4.76 -10.50
N THR A 311 12.16 -3.61 -11.08
CA THR A 311 13.56 -3.22 -11.34
C THR A 311 14.38 -3.13 -10.05
N GLU A 312 13.73 -2.68 -8.98
CA GLU A 312 14.32 -2.00 -7.81
C GLU A 312 13.99 -2.64 -6.44
N GLY A 313 13.15 -3.69 -6.39
CA GLY A 313 12.60 -4.23 -5.13
C GLY A 313 11.45 -3.37 -4.63
N LEU A 314 10.48 -3.10 -5.52
CA LEU A 314 9.38 -2.16 -5.30
C LEU A 314 8.03 -2.80 -5.55
N ASN A 315 7.11 -2.52 -4.63
CA ASN A 315 5.76 -2.99 -4.75
C ASN A 315 4.99 -2.35 -5.91
N TYR A 316 4.45 -3.16 -6.83
CA TYR A 316 3.72 -2.65 -7.98
C TYR A 316 2.41 -1.91 -7.65
N ILE A 317 1.84 -2.05 -6.44
CA ILE A 317 0.71 -1.21 -6.00
C ILE A 317 1.12 0.14 -5.41
N ASP A 318 2.42 0.36 -5.12
CA ASP A 318 2.97 1.64 -4.67
C ASP A 318 3.30 2.58 -5.87
N PHE A 319 3.21 2.07 -7.11
CA PHE A 319 3.37 2.86 -8.34
C PHE A 319 2.14 3.73 -8.64
N HIS A 320 2.37 4.94 -9.16
CA HIS A 320 1.33 5.97 -9.37
C HIS A 320 0.25 5.61 -10.36
N THR A 321 0.65 4.94 -11.44
CA THR A 321 -0.20 4.58 -12.56
C THR A 321 0.19 3.19 -13.04
N THR A 322 -0.78 2.47 -13.60
CA THR A 322 -0.51 1.17 -14.23
C THR A 322 0.45 1.32 -15.41
N GLU A 323 0.54 2.51 -16.01
CA GLU A 323 1.52 2.90 -17.03
C GLU A 323 2.94 3.00 -16.45
N SER A 324 3.13 3.62 -15.28
CA SER A 324 4.44 3.66 -14.60
C SER A 324 4.91 2.28 -14.14
N ALA A 325 4.00 1.43 -13.66
CA ALA A 325 4.29 0.03 -13.38
C ALA A 325 4.71 -0.72 -14.66
N GLY A 326 3.97 -0.54 -15.76
CA GLY A 326 4.30 -1.15 -17.06
C GLY A 326 5.65 -0.69 -17.63
N ALA A 327 6.02 0.58 -17.42
CA ALA A 327 7.32 1.12 -17.83
C ALA A 327 8.49 0.49 -17.03
N ASP A 328 8.29 0.26 -15.73
CA ASP A 328 9.26 -0.47 -14.90
C ASP A 328 9.39 -1.93 -15.33
N MET A 329 8.26 -2.62 -15.57
CA MET A 329 8.25 -3.99 -16.13
C MET A 329 9.03 -4.04 -17.45
N ASP A 330 8.84 -3.07 -18.35
CA ASP A 330 9.58 -3.00 -19.62
C ASP A 330 11.08 -2.74 -19.41
N LYS A 331 11.45 -1.88 -18.46
CA LYS A 331 12.87 -1.64 -18.09
C LYS A 331 13.52 -2.91 -17.55
N HIS A 332 12.90 -3.57 -16.57
CA HIS A 332 13.37 -4.83 -16.00
C HIS A 332 13.53 -5.90 -17.09
N LEU A 333 12.55 -6.04 -17.99
CA LEU A 333 12.60 -6.98 -19.12
C LEU A 333 13.75 -6.70 -20.10
N VAL A 334 14.10 -5.44 -20.32
CA VAL A 334 15.28 -5.03 -21.11
C VAL A 334 16.59 -5.31 -20.35
N ASP A 335 16.62 -5.10 -19.04
CA ASP A 335 17.82 -5.35 -18.22
C ASP A 335 18.13 -6.85 -18.05
N LEU A 336 17.11 -7.72 -17.90
CA LEU A 336 17.31 -9.17 -17.98
C LEU A 336 17.91 -9.62 -19.32
N GLN A 337 17.44 -9.03 -20.44
CA GLN A 337 17.99 -9.32 -21.77
C GLN A 337 19.45 -8.84 -21.91
N ARG A 338 19.79 -7.67 -21.37
CA ARG A 338 21.18 -7.15 -21.31
C ARG A 338 22.10 -8.04 -20.48
N LEU A 339 21.61 -8.63 -19.40
CA LEU A 339 22.34 -9.58 -18.55
C LEU A 339 22.48 -10.97 -19.20
N GLY A 340 21.76 -11.23 -20.29
CA GLY A 340 21.87 -12.43 -21.13
C GLY A 340 20.78 -13.49 -20.91
N TYR A 341 19.71 -13.15 -20.19
CA TYR A 341 18.59 -14.05 -19.95
C TYR A 341 17.55 -14.01 -21.08
N LYS A 342 16.73 -15.07 -21.17
CA LYS A 342 15.52 -15.05 -21.99
C LYS A 342 14.53 -14.03 -21.43
N ARG A 343 13.58 -13.57 -22.25
CA ARG A 343 12.41 -12.84 -21.75
C ARG A 343 11.61 -13.80 -20.84
N PRO A 344 11.39 -13.49 -19.55
CA PRO A 344 10.63 -14.36 -18.67
C PRO A 344 9.17 -14.47 -19.11
N ILE A 345 8.58 -15.65 -18.89
CA ILE A 345 7.15 -15.92 -19.14
C ILE A 345 6.31 -15.92 -17.85
N PHE A 346 6.95 -15.77 -16.70
CA PHE A 346 6.31 -15.62 -15.40
C PHE A 346 6.91 -14.45 -14.61
N TRP A 347 6.20 -14.01 -13.58
CA TRP A 347 6.54 -12.86 -12.76
C TRP A 347 6.46 -13.21 -11.26
N CYS A 348 7.11 -12.43 -10.41
CA CYS A 348 6.85 -12.35 -8.99
C CYS A 348 6.34 -10.95 -8.65
N TYR A 349 5.56 -10.82 -7.59
CA TYR A 349 5.08 -9.52 -7.12
C TYR A 349 5.61 -9.29 -5.70
N GLU A 350 6.54 -8.34 -5.56
CA GLU A 350 7.02 -7.82 -4.27
C GLU A 350 5.88 -7.62 -3.24
N ASP A 351 6.14 -7.98 -1.97
CA ASP A 351 5.17 -8.20 -0.88
C ASP A 351 3.83 -8.89 -1.29
N ALA A 352 3.81 -9.71 -2.34
CA ALA A 352 2.62 -10.39 -2.87
C ALA A 352 1.47 -9.53 -3.42
N LYS A 353 1.63 -8.20 -3.59
CA LYS A 353 0.48 -7.31 -3.88
C LYS A 353 0.27 -7.10 -5.39
N HIS A 354 -0.93 -7.44 -5.88
CA HIS A 354 -1.32 -7.29 -7.28
C HIS A 354 -2.75 -6.77 -7.46
N ASN A 355 -3.14 -6.49 -8.71
CA ASN A 355 -4.52 -6.25 -9.11
C ASN A 355 -4.71 -6.48 -10.62
N ALA A 356 -5.96 -6.61 -11.08
CA ALA A 356 -6.29 -6.93 -12.47
C ALA A 356 -5.74 -5.95 -13.54
N ALA A 357 -5.42 -4.69 -13.17
CA ALA A 357 -4.78 -3.77 -14.10
C ALA A 357 -3.28 -4.07 -14.27
N LEU A 358 -2.59 -4.45 -13.19
CA LEU A 358 -1.19 -4.94 -13.25
C LEU A 358 -1.11 -6.27 -14.00
N ASP A 359 -2.03 -7.19 -13.73
CA ASP A 359 -2.17 -8.48 -14.45
C ASP A 359 -2.32 -8.25 -15.96
N THR A 360 -3.07 -7.20 -16.35
CA THR A 360 -3.22 -6.79 -17.75
C THR A 360 -1.91 -6.29 -18.34
N LYS A 361 -1.10 -5.50 -17.61
CA LYS A 361 0.23 -5.05 -18.08
C LYS A 361 1.22 -6.20 -18.23
N LEU A 362 1.17 -7.22 -17.37
CA LEU A 362 1.96 -8.44 -17.56
C LEU A 362 1.51 -9.19 -18.82
N ALA A 363 0.20 -9.32 -19.04
CA ALA A 363 -0.37 -9.98 -20.22
C ALA A 363 -0.01 -9.26 -21.54
N GLU A 364 -0.01 -7.92 -21.56
CA GLU A 364 0.51 -7.10 -22.68
C GLU A 364 1.96 -7.46 -23.04
N ARG A 365 2.77 -7.81 -22.03
CA ARG A 365 4.22 -8.05 -22.14
C ARG A 365 4.57 -9.49 -22.49
N GLY A 366 3.59 -10.38 -22.64
CA GLY A 366 3.79 -11.79 -22.98
C GLY A 366 4.19 -12.67 -21.78
N VAL A 367 4.12 -12.12 -20.57
CA VAL A 367 4.04 -12.92 -19.34
C VAL A 367 2.69 -13.65 -19.35
N VAL A 368 2.65 -14.86 -18.79
CA VAL A 368 1.43 -15.69 -18.77
C VAL A 368 1.07 -16.22 -17.38
N ALA A 369 1.86 -15.93 -16.34
CA ALA A 369 1.59 -16.24 -14.94
C ALA A 369 2.39 -15.35 -13.98
N ALA A 370 2.00 -15.28 -12.70
CA ALA A 370 2.76 -14.61 -11.64
C ALA A 370 2.47 -15.16 -10.24
N TYR A 371 3.44 -15.01 -9.33
CA TYR A 371 3.22 -15.14 -7.89
C TYR A 371 2.70 -13.84 -7.31
N SER A 372 1.44 -13.85 -6.89
CA SER A 372 0.97 -12.96 -5.84
C SER A 372 0.70 -13.85 -4.63
N GLY A 373 1.60 -13.86 -3.65
CA GLY A 373 1.48 -14.70 -2.46
C GLY A 373 0.11 -14.60 -1.76
N ASN A 374 -0.48 -15.75 -1.48
CA ASN A 374 -1.50 -15.86 -0.43
C ASN A 374 -0.87 -15.32 0.87
N VAL A 375 -1.65 -14.66 1.74
CA VAL A 375 -1.13 -13.78 2.82
C VAL A 375 -0.53 -14.61 3.97
N PHE A 376 0.63 -15.21 3.71
CA PHE A 376 1.51 -16.03 4.53
C PHE A 376 0.87 -17.18 5.35
N SER A 377 -0.46 -17.38 5.35
CA SER A 377 -1.16 -18.05 6.46
C SER A 377 -2.37 -18.91 6.08
N ASP A 378 -2.70 -19.05 4.80
CA ASP A 378 -3.78 -19.90 4.31
C ASP A 378 -3.22 -21.09 3.50
N ASN A 379 -3.37 -22.31 4.02
CA ASN A 379 -3.03 -23.55 3.32
C ASN A 379 -4.07 -23.90 2.21
N THR A 380 -4.69 -22.91 1.58
CA THR A 380 -5.72 -23.08 0.55
C THR A 380 -5.09 -23.04 -0.82
N GLY A 381 -4.98 -24.19 -1.46
CA GLY A 381 -4.27 -24.33 -2.72
C GLY A 381 -5.08 -23.99 -3.98
N ARG A 382 -4.43 -24.25 -5.12
CA ARG A 382 -5.02 -24.12 -6.46
C ARG A 382 -4.74 -25.38 -7.25
N SER A 383 -5.79 -26.08 -7.65
CA SER A 383 -5.67 -27.32 -8.41
C SER A 383 -4.92 -27.10 -9.73
N LEU A 384 -4.14 -28.11 -10.14
CA LEU A 384 -3.68 -28.22 -11.53
C LEU A 384 -4.81 -28.64 -12.46
N TYR A 385 -5.89 -29.22 -11.91
CA TYR A 385 -7.14 -29.35 -12.62
C TYR A 385 -7.66 -27.96 -13.00
N GLY A 386 -8.15 -27.80 -14.24
CA GLY A 386 -8.41 -26.47 -14.83
C GLY A 386 -7.21 -25.80 -15.47
N GLY A 387 -5.99 -26.35 -15.33
CA GLY A 387 -4.76 -25.62 -15.63
C GLY A 387 -4.58 -24.42 -14.69
N LEU A 388 -3.80 -23.43 -15.11
CA LEU A 388 -3.52 -22.23 -14.31
C LEU A 388 -4.74 -21.29 -14.22
N THR A 389 -5.67 -21.64 -13.34
CA THR A 389 -7.03 -21.09 -13.17
C THR A 389 -7.09 -19.61 -12.79
N ASN A 390 -6.11 -19.13 -12.03
CA ASN A 390 -5.81 -17.70 -11.94
C ASN A 390 -4.28 -17.58 -12.04
N PRO A 391 -3.75 -17.33 -13.26
CA PRO A 391 -2.34 -17.54 -13.50
C PRO A 391 -1.49 -16.45 -12.87
N TYR A 392 -2.02 -15.24 -12.64
CA TYR A 392 -1.32 -14.14 -11.96
C TYR A 392 -1.38 -14.20 -10.43
N ASN A 393 -1.98 -15.27 -9.89
CA ASN A 393 -2.12 -15.52 -8.47
C ASN A 393 -1.78 -16.99 -8.18
N LEU A 394 -0.56 -17.41 -8.51
CA LEU A 394 -0.05 -18.74 -8.18
C LEU A 394 0.04 -18.88 -6.64
N TRP A 395 -0.52 -19.96 -6.09
CA TRP A 395 -0.37 -20.27 -4.66
C TRP A 395 1.11 -20.52 -4.35
N ALA A 396 1.63 -19.80 -3.37
CA ALA A 396 2.89 -20.10 -2.71
C ALA A 396 2.73 -20.05 -1.18
N VAL A 397 3.68 -20.69 -0.50
CA VAL A 397 3.94 -20.59 0.93
C VAL A 397 5.43 -20.26 1.10
N SER A 398 5.75 -19.19 1.84
CA SER A 398 7.12 -18.90 2.25
C SER A 398 7.61 -19.91 3.29
N GLY A 399 8.71 -20.59 2.96
CA GLY A 399 9.36 -21.60 3.78
C GLY A 399 10.43 -21.03 4.73
N ASP A 400 10.84 -19.78 4.53
CA ASP A 400 11.65 -18.98 5.47
C ASP A 400 10.80 -18.28 6.54
N ALA A 401 9.53 -17.93 6.27
CA ALA A 401 8.62 -17.36 7.28
C ALA A 401 7.75 -18.39 8.03
N ARG A 402 7.89 -19.69 7.75
CA ARG A 402 7.05 -20.77 8.33
C ARG A 402 7.86 -21.87 8.99
N SER A 403 7.26 -22.53 9.97
CA SER A 403 7.84 -23.75 10.54
C SER A 403 7.74 -24.92 9.55
N LYS A 404 8.72 -25.83 9.59
CA LYS A 404 8.75 -27.06 8.78
C LYS A 404 7.42 -27.82 8.78
N ASP A 405 6.74 -27.91 9.92
CA ASP A 405 5.50 -28.67 10.06
C ASP A 405 4.33 -27.99 9.32
N GLU A 406 4.32 -26.66 9.23
CA GLU A 406 3.35 -25.91 8.40
C GLU A 406 3.63 -26.07 6.90
N VAL A 407 4.91 -26.04 6.50
CA VAL A 407 5.34 -26.25 5.11
C VAL A 407 5.02 -27.68 4.65
N ILE A 408 5.28 -28.69 5.50
CA ILE A 408 4.87 -30.08 5.26
C ILE A 408 3.35 -30.19 5.15
N ALA A 409 2.58 -29.52 6.01
CA ALA A 409 1.12 -29.52 5.91
C ALA A 409 0.59 -28.89 4.60
N ALA A 410 1.26 -27.87 4.06
CA ALA A 410 0.94 -27.31 2.74
C ALA A 410 1.29 -28.28 1.60
N ILE A 411 2.45 -28.95 1.66
CA ILE A 411 2.84 -29.97 0.68
C ILE A 411 1.85 -31.16 0.71
N ASP A 412 1.45 -31.62 1.89
CA ASP A 412 0.49 -32.72 2.04
C ASP A 412 -0.93 -32.33 1.60
N HIS A 413 -1.33 -31.05 1.76
CA HIS A 413 -2.55 -30.50 1.16
C HIS A 413 -2.49 -30.58 -0.37
N ALA A 414 -1.40 -30.13 -0.98
CA ALA A 414 -1.20 -30.19 -2.42
C ALA A 414 -1.22 -31.65 -2.94
N VAL A 415 -0.57 -32.58 -2.21
CA VAL A 415 -0.58 -34.02 -2.47
C VAL A 415 -1.97 -34.62 -2.43
N LYS A 416 -2.83 -34.18 -1.50
CA LYS A 416 -4.21 -34.65 -1.41
C LYS A 416 -5.01 -34.26 -2.65
N TYR A 417 -5.05 -32.98 -3.01
CA TYR A 417 -6.00 -32.45 -4.01
C TYR A 417 -5.46 -32.32 -5.45
N GLY A 418 -4.17 -32.61 -5.68
CA GLY A 418 -3.56 -32.48 -7.01
C GLY A 418 -3.30 -31.02 -7.40
N GLU A 419 -2.73 -30.24 -6.49
CA GLU A 419 -2.55 -28.79 -6.63
C GLU A 419 -1.15 -28.42 -7.12
N GLN A 420 -1.00 -27.20 -7.63
CA GLN A 420 0.32 -26.59 -7.74
C GLN A 420 0.63 -25.85 -6.45
N LEU A 421 1.87 -25.95 -5.98
CA LEU A 421 2.36 -25.27 -4.78
C LEU A 421 3.72 -24.65 -5.06
N GLY A 422 3.82 -23.33 -4.92
CA GLY A 422 5.10 -22.65 -4.76
C GLY A 422 5.61 -22.72 -3.34
N LEU A 423 6.90 -22.98 -3.19
CA LEU A 423 7.63 -22.85 -1.95
C LEU A 423 8.66 -21.74 -2.13
N GLU A 424 8.36 -20.60 -1.52
CA GLU A 424 9.18 -19.41 -1.59
C GLU A 424 10.27 -19.46 -0.53
N TRP A 425 11.50 -19.12 -0.89
CA TRP A 425 12.58 -18.82 0.04
C TRP A 425 13.32 -17.58 -0.47
N GLN A 426 13.11 -16.46 0.22
CA GLN A 426 13.87 -15.24 -0.01
C GLN A 426 15.26 -15.37 0.61
N ARG A 427 15.40 -15.99 1.79
CA ARG A 427 16.68 -16.20 2.50
C ARG A 427 16.80 -17.62 3.05
N TYR A 428 18.02 -18.12 3.24
CA TYR A 428 18.25 -19.38 3.93
C TYR A 428 18.42 -19.17 5.45
N ASP A 429 17.30 -19.10 6.18
CA ASP A 429 17.30 -19.00 7.64
C ASP A 429 16.76 -20.25 8.36
N GLN A 430 15.87 -21.05 7.74
CA GLN A 430 15.18 -22.18 8.38
C GLN A 430 15.01 -23.42 7.47
N ASP A 431 15.23 -24.61 8.06
CA ASP A 431 14.75 -25.99 7.73
C ASP A 431 14.65 -26.48 6.25
N PHE A 432 15.20 -25.78 5.27
CA PHE A 432 15.12 -26.12 3.85
C PHE A 432 15.65 -27.52 3.52
N ASP A 433 16.72 -27.98 4.18
CA ASP A 433 17.31 -29.29 3.92
C ASP A 433 16.33 -30.44 4.26
N ALA A 434 15.61 -30.31 5.37
CA ALA A 434 14.56 -31.25 5.78
C ALA A 434 13.34 -31.20 4.86
N ILE A 435 12.94 -30.02 4.36
CA ILE A 435 11.87 -29.91 3.35
C ILE A 435 12.31 -30.51 2.01
N ALA A 436 13.54 -30.25 1.58
CA ALA A 436 14.08 -30.81 0.35
C ALA A 436 14.17 -32.34 0.41
N ASP A 437 14.55 -32.93 1.55
CA ASP A 437 14.47 -34.38 1.75
C ASP A 437 13.03 -34.92 1.76
N TYR A 438 12.06 -34.16 2.31
CA TYR A 438 10.63 -34.49 2.24
C TYR A 438 10.11 -34.53 0.79
N LEU A 439 10.45 -33.51 0.00
CA LEU A 439 10.09 -33.40 -1.42
C LEU A 439 10.75 -34.49 -2.27
N VAL A 440 12.04 -34.77 -2.04
CA VAL A 440 12.74 -35.88 -2.73
C VAL A 440 12.08 -37.22 -2.43
N ARG A 441 11.65 -37.46 -1.18
CA ARG A 441 10.91 -38.67 -0.79
C ARG A 441 9.59 -38.77 -1.56
N LEU A 442 8.75 -37.73 -1.52
CA LEU A 442 7.46 -37.72 -2.24
C LEU A 442 7.61 -37.85 -3.76
N ARG A 443 8.64 -37.24 -4.36
CA ARG A 443 8.99 -37.40 -5.78
C ARG A 443 9.36 -38.84 -6.11
N THR A 444 10.13 -39.50 -5.23
CA THR A 444 10.54 -40.91 -5.39
C THR A 444 9.38 -41.88 -5.18
N GLU A 445 8.45 -41.55 -4.28
CA GLU A 445 7.17 -42.26 -4.09
C GLU A 445 6.16 -42.01 -5.25
N GLY A 446 6.50 -41.15 -6.23
CA GLY A 446 5.63 -40.82 -7.35
C GLY A 446 4.44 -39.90 -7.01
N LYS A 447 4.43 -39.28 -5.83
CA LYS A 447 3.32 -38.47 -5.30
C LYS A 447 3.35 -36.99 -5.73
N ILE A 448 4.51 -36.46 -6.09
CA ILE A 448 4.67 -35.08 -6.61
C ILE A 448 5.63 -35.06 -7.80
N GLU A 449 5.59 -33.98 -8.56
CA GLU A 449 6.69 -33.55 -9.41
C GLU A 449 7.33 -32.30 -8.80
N ILE A 450 8.67 -32.26 -8.82
CA ILE A 450 9.42 -31.05 -8.50
C ILE A 450 9.81 -30.45 -9.85
N ALA A 451 9.33 -29.25 -10.14
CA ALA A 451 9.44 -28.62 -11.45
C ALA A 451 9.72 -27.12 -11.33
N THR A 452 10.31 -26.55 -12.37
CA THR A 452 10.40 -25.10 -12.54
C THR A 452 9.04 -24.49 -12.91
N VAL A 453 8.90 -23.18 -12.72
CA VAL A 453 7.67 -22.44 -13.06
C VAL A 453 7.41 -22.47 -14.57
N GLU A 454 8.46 -22.38 -15.41
CA GLU A 454 8.32 -22.53 -16.86
C GLU A 454 7.85 -23.94 -17.26
N GLU A 455 8.34 -25.00 -16.62
CA GLU A 455 7.88 -26.37 -16.88
C GLU A 455 6.41 -26.59 -16.47
N MET A 456 5.98 -25.99 -15.35
CA MET A 456 4.58 -25.99 -14.95
C MET A 456 3.69 -25.28 -15.99
N ILE A 457 4.10 -24.09 -16.43
CA ILE A 457 3.39 -23.31 -17.46
C ILE A 457 3.36 -24.05 -18.81
N ALA A 458 4.47 -24.69 -19.22
CA ALA A 458 4.55 -25.44 -20.46
C ALA A 458 3.63 -26.67 -20.51
N ARG A 459 3.18 -27.17 -19.35
CA ARG A 459 2.28 -28.33 -19.22
C ARG A 459 0.83 -27.94 -18.95
N HIS A 460 0.59 -26.89 -18.16
CA HIS A 460 -0.72 -26.53 -17.59
C HIS A 460 -1.17 -25.08 -17.89
N GLY A 461 -0.34 -24.29 -18.56
CA GLY A 461 -0.65 -22.92 -18.94
C GLY A 461 -1.57 -22.81 -20.16
N ILE A 462 -2.05 -21.60 -20.42
CA ILE A 462 -3.00 -21.32 -21.52
C ILE A 462 -2.28 -21.43 -22.87
N THR A 463 -2.35 -22.62 -23.48
CA THR A 463 -1.98 -22.82 -24.89
C THR A 463 -3.01 -22.14 -25.78
N LYS A 464 -2.76 -20.88 -26.15
CA LYS A 464 -3.66 -20.09 -27.00
C LYS A 464 -3.98 -20.81 -28.31
N GLY A 465 -5.23 -21.26 -28.42
CA GLY A 465 -5.80 -21.66 -29.70
C GLY A 465 -5.95 -20.44 -30.61
N SER A 466 -5.51 -20.59 -31.87
CA SER A 466 -5.45 -19.58 -32.93
C SER A 466 -4.39 -18.48 -32.77
N ALA A 467 -3.81 -18.13 -33.94
CA ALA A 467 -2.73 -17.16 -34.13
C ALA A 467 -1.42 -17.44 -33.37
N ASN A 468 -0.44 -18.02 -34.09
CA ASN A 468 0.92 -17.53 -33.93
C ASN A 468 0.87 -15.99 -34.05
N PRO A 469 1.54 -15.22 -33.18
CA PRO A 469 1.91 -13.86 -33.56
C PRO A 469 2.62 -13.93 -34.93
N PRO A 470 2.37 -12.99 -35.86
CA PRO A 470 3.33 -12.81 -36.94
C PRO A 470 4.71 -12.58 -36.32
N PRO A 471 5.82 -12.89 -37.00
CA PRO A 471 7.14 -12.46 -36.55
C PRO A 471 7.07 -10.96 -36.29
N ILE A 472 7.12 -10.57 -35.02
CA ILE A 472 7.23 -9.17 -34.64
C ILE A 472 8.66 -8.83 -35.02
N ASP A 473 8.82 -8.16 -36.17
CA ASP A 473 10.07 -7.50 -36.52
C ASP A 473 10.53 -6.77 -35.25
N PRO A 474 11.76 -7.03 -34.77
CA PRO A 474 12.17 -6.66 -33.42
C PRO A 474 11.85 -5.18 -33.22
N PRO A 475 11.02 -4.83 -32.21
CA PRO A 475 10.37 -3.54 -32.14
C PRO A 475 11.43 -2.45 -32.30
N PRO A 476 11.23 -1.50 -33.23
CA PRO A 476 12.29 -0.62 -33.71
C PRO A 476 13.01 -0.04 -32.47
N PRO A 477 14.33 -0.26 -32.37
CA PRO A 477 15.03 -0.26 -31.08
C PRO A 477 14.64 1.02 -30.33
N PRO A 478 14.15 0.88 -29.07
CA PRO A 478 13.42 1.95 -28.40
C PRO A 478 14.24 3.22 -28.51
N PRO A 479 13.64 4.33 -29.00
CA PRO A 479 14.39 5.53 -29.37
C PRO A 479 15.32 5.87 -28.21
N PRO A 480 16.64 6.03 -28.47
CA PRO A 480 17.64 6.07 -27.42
C PRO A 480 17.21 7.09 -26.36
N PRO A 481 17.25 6.74 -25.05
CA PRO A 481 16.64 7.54 -23.99
C PRO A 481 16.94 9.02 -24.20
N ALA A 482 15.88 9.81 -24.39
CA ALA A 482 16.00 11.17 -24.91
C ALA A 482 16.98 11.95 -24.04
N GLU A 483 18.13 12.31 -24.62
CA GLU A 483 19.32 12.68 -23.85
C GLU A 483 18.99 13.79 -22.84
N LEU A 484 19.23 13.50 -21.56
CA LEU A 484 18.90 14.43 -20.49
C LEU A 484 19.76 15.68 -20.64
N LEU A 485 19.08 16.80 -20.91
CA LEU A 485 19.71 18.05 -21.28
C LEU A 485 20.59 18.59 -20.14
N PRO A 486 21.80 19.11 -20.42
CA PRO A 486 22.56 19.84 -19.42
C PRO A 486 21.85 21.15 -19.03
N PHE A 487 22.15 21.64 -17.83
CA PHE A 487 21.44 22.75 -17.17
C PHE A 487 21.40 24.07 -17.96
N ASP A 488 22.40 24.32 -18.82
CA ASP A 488 22.50 25.50 -19.68
C ASP A 488 21.49 25.47 -20.85
N GLN A 489 21.08 24.26 -21.26
CA GLN A 489 20.08 24.01 -22.30
C GLN A 489 18.64 23.91 -21.75
N VAL A 490 18.48 23.87 -20.43
CA VAL A 490 17.17 23.86 -19.73
C VAL A 490 16.75 25.30 -19.42
N GLU A 491 15.47 25.64 -19.57
CA GLU A 491 14.93 26.95 -19.22
C GLU A 491 15.09 27.24 -17.71
N ALA A 492 15.12 28.52 -17.31
CA ALA A 492 15.21 28.92 -15.90
C ALA A 492 13.98 28.45 -15.07
N SER A 493 12.82 28.31 -15.72
CA SER A 493 11.65 27.61 -15.18
C SER A 493 10.83 26.98 -16.32
N PHE A 494 10.19 25.84 -16.06
CA PHE A 494 9.43 25.08 -17.06
C PHE A 494 8.25 24.29 -16.44
N THR A 495 7.09 24.32 -17.11
CA THR A 495 5.92 23.46 -16.82
C THR A 495 5.01 23.36 -18.05
N GLN A 496 4.22 22.29 -18.16
CA GLN A 496 3.14 22.19 -19.16
C GLN A 496 1.82 22.87 -18.73
N SER A 497 1.63 23.23 -17.45
CA SER A 497 0.41 23.88 -16.94
C SER A 497 0.71 25.17 -16.14
N PRO A 498 1.16 26.26 -16.78
CA PRO A 498 1.40 27.53 -16.09
C PRO A 498 0.14 28.10 -15.41
N GLU A 499 -1.07 27.76 -15.90
CA GLU A 499 -2.36 28.12 -15.30
C GLU A 499 -2.60 27.45 -13.94
N LEU A 500 -2.05 26.25 -13.69
CA LEU A 500 -2.15 25.56 -12.41
C LEU A 500 -1.38 26.31 -11.31
N PHE A 501 -0.11 26.61 -11.58
CA PHE A 501 0.78 27.25 -10.62
C PHE A 501 0.44 28.73 -10.44
N SER A 502 0.13 29.47 -11.51
CA SER A 502 -0.40 30.84 -11.37
C SER A 502 -1.77 30.88 -10.68
N GLY A 503 -2.59 29.83 -10.80
CA GLY A 503 -3.82 29.64 -10.02
C GLY A 503 -3.55 29.41 -8.53
N LEU A 504 -2.47 28.72 -8.17
CA LEU A 504 -2.00 28.55 -6.79
C LEU A 504 -1.54 29.89 -6.18
N TRP A 505 -0.74 30.66 -6.92
CA TRP A 505 -0.27 32.00 -6.51
C TRP A 505 -1.40 33.04 -6.45
N THR A 506 -2.42 32.90 -7.30
CA THR A 506 -3.64 33.73 -7.23
C THR A 506 -4.44 33.45 -5.96
N GLN A 507 -4.55 32.18 -5.54
CA GLN A 507 -5.22 31.82 -4.28
C GLN A 507 -4.50 32.40 -3.04
N ALA A 508 -3.16 32.47 -3.04
CA ALA A 508 -2.40 33.10 -1.96
C ALA A 508 -2.73 34.60 -1.75
N ARG A 509 -3.42 35.26 -2.69
CA ARG A 509 -3.91 36.65 -2.52
C ARG A 509 -5.16 36.75 -1.64
N THR A 510 -5.91 35.66 -1.45
CA THR A 510 -7.21 35.66 -0.74
C THR A 510 -7.29 34.63 0.39
N ARG A 511 -6.52 33.54 0.33
CA ARG A 511 -6.42 32.50 1.37
C ARG A 511 -4.96 32.17 1.70
N THR A 512 -4.78 31.35 2.71
CA THR A 512 -3.49 30.73 3.02
C THR A 512 -3.22 29.65 1.98
N VAL A 513 -2.02 29.63 1.42
CA VAL A 513 -1.52 28.53 0.59
C VAL A 513 -0.28 27.93 1.25
N ARG A 514 -0.31 26.62 1.48
CA ARG A 514 0.74 25.91 2.24
C ARG A 514 1.61 25.09 1.30
N LEU A 515 2.91 25.33 1.36
CA LEU A 515 3.92 24.55 0.66
C LEU A 515 4.66 23.68 1.68
N ALA A 516 4.79 22.39 1.41
CA ALA A 516 5.83 21.58 2.03
C ALA A 516 7.14 21.81 1.27
N LEU A 517 8.27 21.92 1.97
CA LEU A 517 9.62 21.91 1.40
C LEU A 517 10.30 20.63 1.88
N LEU A 518 10.79 19.81 0.96
CA LEU A 518 11.49 18.56 1.24
C LEU A 518 12.79 18.53 0.45
N GLY A 519 13.91 18.36 1.13
CA GLY A 519 15.23 18.48 0.53
C GLY A 519 16.38 18.14 1.48
N ASP A 520 17.59 18.50 1.07
CA ASP A 520 18.85 17.97 1.63
C ASP A 520 19.64 18.94 2.53
N SER A 521 20.86 18.55 2.93
CA SER A 521 21.76 19.36 3.76
C SER A 521 22.07 20.75 3.23
N GLN A 522 22.02 20.99 1.91
CA GLN A 522 22.43 22.26 1.30
C GLN A 522 21.57 23.43 1.72
N GLU A 523 20.26 23.27 1.60
CA GLU A 523 19.27 24.21 2.14
C GLU A 523 19.51 24.46 3.64
N THR A 524 20.03 23.45 4.34
CA THR A 524 20.14 23.46 5.81
C THR A 524 21.46 24.00 6.39
N SER A 525 22.55 24.07 5.62
CA SER A 525 23.91 24.46 6.10
C SER A 525 24.53 23.46 7.11
N PRO A 526 25.87 23.45 7.37
CA PRO A 526 26.51 22.33 8.07
C PRO A 526 26.26 22.26 9.58
N GLU A 527 25.56 23.26 10.16
CA GLU A 527 25.07 23.22 11.55
C GLU A 527 23.52 23.08 11.64
N GLY A 528 22.82 23.03 10.48
CA GLY A 528 21.43 22.56 10.35
C GLY A 528 20.31 23.61 10.21
N LYS A 529 19.11 23.09 9.90
CA LYS A 529 17.78 23.75 9.78
C LYS A 529 17.61 24.89 8.75
N GLY A 530 18.67 25.34 8.08
CA GLY A 530 18.52 26.29 6.98
C GLY A 530 18.10 27.67 7.44
N ASP A 531 18.58 28.03 8.64
CA ASP A 531 18.28 29.24 9.41
C ASP A 531 18.44 30.57 8.61
N VAL A 532 19.06 30.54 7.43
CA VAL A 532 19.11 31.64 6.46
C VAL A 532 18.18 31.43 5.27
N TYR A 533 18.29 30.30 4.58
CA TYR A 533 17.60 30.03 3.31
C TYR A 533 16.07 29.97 3.47
N VAL A 534 15.56 29.13 4.38
CA VAL A 534 14.11 28.94 4.55
C VAL A 534 13.43 30.22 5.07
N PRO A 535 13.96 30.94 6.08
CA PRO A 535 13.41 32.25 6.46
C PRO A 535 13.48 33.27 5.32
N ARG A 536 14.49 33.21 4.44
CA ARG A 536 14.55 34.12 3.27
C ARG A 536 13.44 33.79 2.26
N LEU A 537 13.19 32.52 1.93
CA LEU A 537 12.04 32.13 1.09
C LEU A 537 10.72 32.70 1.66
N GLN A 538 10.51 32.58 2.98
CA GLN A 538 9.32 33.10 3.65
C GLN A 538 9.21 34.64 3.57
N TYR A 539 10.33 35.35 3.67
CA TYR A 539 10.39 36.81 3.47
C TYR A 539 10.15 37.21 2.00
N GLU A 540 10.66 36.45 1.03
CA GLU A 540 10.38 36.63 -0.40
C GLU A 540 8.90 36.43 -0.74
N ALA A 541 8.23 35.49 -0.07
CA ALA A 541 6.79 35.36 -0.11
C ALA A 541 6.08 36.56 0.55
N TRP A 542 6.50 36.96 1.76
CA TRP A 542 5.90 38.11 2.44
C TRP A 542 5.97 39.39 1.60
N LYS A 543 7.09 39.67 0.93
CA LYS A 543 7.22 40.84 0.02
C LYS A 543 6.18 40.86 -1.11
N ARG A 544 5.61 39.71 -1.48
CA ARG A 544 4.63 39.56 -2.59
C ARG A 544 3.17 39.61 -2.14
N TYR A 545 2.86 39.19 -0.91
CA TYR A 545 1.49 39.14 -0.37
C TYR A 545 1.22 40.13 0.77
N GLY A 546 2.27 40.69 1.38
CA GLY A 546 2.24 41.69 2.45
C GLY A 546 1.72 41.16 3.80
N ASN A 547 1.82 39.85 4.05
CA ASN A 547 1.34 39.19 5.26
C ASN A 547 1.90 37.75 5.37
N VAL A 548 2.18 37.30 6.59
CA VAL A 548 2.35 35.89 6.95
C VAL A 548 1.09 35.43 7.68
N PRO A 549 0.27 34.52 7.09
CA PRO A 549 -1.06 34.19 7.61
C PRO A 549 -1.06 33.13 8.72
N GLU A 550 -0.06 32.24 8.71
CA GLU A 550 0.21 31.29 9.79
C GLU A 550 1.72 31.08 9.94
N THR A 551 2.14 30.61 11.11
CA THR A 551 3.52 30.13 11.29
C THR A 551 3.69 28.73 10.69
N VAL A 552 4.94 28.28 10.59
CA VAL A 552 5.22 26.84 10.45
C VAL A 552 4.70 26.06 11.68
N VAL A 553 4.55 24.75 11.54
CA VAL A 553 4.36 23.81 12.65
C VAL A 553 5.73 23.47 13.23
N ALA A 554 5.96 23.80 14.50
CA ALA A 554 7.22 23.50 15.17
C ALA A 554 7.07 22.49 16.31
N GLY A 555 8.00 21.54 16.36
CA GLY A 555 8.04 20.44 17.33
C GLY A 555 8.72 20.77 18.66
N TYR A 556 8.76 19.80 19.56
CA TYR A 556 9.31 19.93 20.91
C TYR A 556 10.84 20.08 20.92
N HIS A 557 11.30 21.33 21.03
CA HIS A 557 12.70 21.68 21.32
C HIS A 557 12.81 23.12 21.85
N SER A 558 14.00 23.50 22.32
CA SER A 558 14.36 24.89 22.64
C SER A 558 15.13 25.51 21.46
N TYR A 559 14.72 26.69 21.00
CA TYR A 559 15.31 27.37 19.84
C TYR A 559 15.08 28.89 19.91
N GLY A 560 15.67 29.67 19.00
CA GLY A 560 15.55 31.13 18.94
C GLY A 560 16.29 31.90 20.04
N GLY A 561 17.31 31.30 20.67
CA GLY A 561 18.07 31.90 21.77
C GLY A 561 19.44 32.50 21.40
N GLY A 562 19.72 32.62 20.10
CA GLY A 562 21.06 32.37 19.54
C GLY A 562 20.96 31.13 18.64
N ALA A 563 22.05 30.42 18.37
CA ALA A 563 21.98 29.11 17.70
C ALA A 563 21.46 28.02 18.68
N PRO A 564 20.55 27.11 18.26
CA PRO A 564 19.80 27.11 16.99
C PRO A 564 18.78 28.26 16.95
N PHE A 565 18.68 28.94 15.81
CA PHE A 565 17.90 30.18 15.67
C PHE A 565 16.39 29.95 15.68
N GLY A 566 15.62 31.02 15.54
CA GLY A 566 14.17 30.99 15.48
C GLY A 566 13.68 30.42 14.15
N ASP A 567 12.80 29.42 14.22
CA ASP A 567 11.94 29.06 13.10
C ASP A 567 11.15 30.31 12.63
N TRP A 568 10.65 30.34 11.40
CA TRP A 568 10.02 31.56 10.85
C TRP A 568 8.85 32.08 11.72
N LEU A 569 9.07 33.24 12.35
CA LEU A 569 8.17 33.92 13.31
C LEU A 569 7.83 33.10 14.57
N LEU A 570 8.70 32.14 14.91
CA LEU A 570 8.53 31.23 16.04
C LEU A 570 9.78 31.12 16.91
N ARG A 571 9.53 30.90 18.20
CA ARG A 571 10.55 30.58 19.20
C ARG A 571 10.04 29.51 20.17
N GLY A 572 10.92 28.58 20.55
CA GLY A 572 10.55 27.44 21.40
C GLY A 572 11.28 27.37 22.73
N GLY A 573 10.62 26.78 23.72
CA GLY A 573 11.17 26.43 25.01
C GLY A 573 10.79 25.00 25.43
N ALA A 574 11.80 24.25 25.86
CA ALA A 574 11.68 22.94 26.50
C ALA A 574 12.47 22.96 27.82
N ALA A 575 11.80 23.36 28.91
CA ALA A 575 12.40 23.35 30.25
C ALA A 575 12.53 21.91 30.81
N LYS A 576 13.51 21.68 31.71
CA LYS A 576 13.73 20.39 32.38
C LYS A 576 13.22 20.43 33.84
N PRO A 577 12.59 19.37 34.36
CA PRO A 577 12.04 18.21 33.63
C PRO A 577 10.83 18.61 32.76
N GLY A 578 10.83 18.11 31.52
CA GLY A 578 9.90 18.49 30.46
C GLY A 578 9.15 17.29 29.89
N GLY A 579 8.82 17.33 28.60
CA GLY A 579 8.29 16.17 27.87
C GLY A 579 9.29 15.01 27.80
N SER A 580 8.77 13.79 27.82
CA SER A 580 9.49 12.54 27.58
C SER A 580 9.65 12.28 26.07
N PRO A 581 10.54 11.37 25.66
CA PRO A 581 10.55 10.86 24.27
C PRO A 581 9.15 10.39 23.86
N SER A 582 8.76 10.70 22.62
CA SER A 582 7.45 10.31 22.10
C SER A 582 7.34 8.79 21.90
N ARG A 583 6.10 8.28 22.00
CA ARG A 583 5.71 6.90 21.66
C ARG A 583 5.36 6.74 20.17
N ILE A 584 5.39 7.83 19.39
CA ILE A 584 5.22 7.81 17.93
C ILE A 584 6.47 7.20 17.28
N MET A 585 6.29 6.27 16.33
CA MET A 585 7.39 5.69 15.57
C MET A 585 8.04 6.75 14.65
N ALA A 586 9.37 6.77 14.57
CA ALA A 586 10.11 7.76 13.77
C ALA A 586 9.67 7.82 12.30
N ALA A 587 9.44 6.67 11.66
CA ALA A 587 8.96 6.58 10.28
C ALA A 587 7.49 7.04 10.06
N SER A 588 6.80 7.47 11.13
CA SER A 588 5.48 8.11 11.10
C SER A 588 5.53 9.62 11.38
N LEU A 589 6.72 10.17 11.66
CA LEU A 589 6.99 11.60 11.71
C LEU A 589 7.62 12.06 10.38
N LEU A 590 7.60 13.37 10.14
CA LEU A 590 8.31 14.01 9.03
C LEU A 590 9.68 14.51 9.51
N PRO A 591 10.64 14.77 8.60
CA PRO A 591 11.90 15.43 8.97
C PRO A 591 11.62 16.81 9.61
N GLY A 592 12.57 17.29 10.42
CA GLY A 592 12.46 18.58 11.13
C GLY A 592 11.45 18.64 12.29
N ILE A 593 10.54 17.67 12.46
CA ILE A 593 9.40 17.76 13.41
C ILE A 593 9.52 16.75 14.58
N PRO A 594 10.23 17.09 15.67
CA PRO A 594 10.32 16.25 16.86
C PRO A 594 9.01 16.30 17.69
N ALA A 595 8.40 15.15 17.94
CA ALA A 595 7.28 15.00 18.86
C ALA A 595 7.74 14.64 20.28
N ALA A 596 6.90 14.90 21.29
CA ALA A 596 7.17 14.54 22.69
C ALA A 596 5.92 14.07 23.46
N ALA A 597 6.16 13.24 24.47
CA ALA A 597 5.14 12.69 25.34
C ALA A 597 5.04 13.53 26.63
N HIS A 598 3.90 14.21 26.82
CA HIS A 598 3.65 15.13 27.93
C HIS A 598 2.58 14.63 28.90
N ALA A 599 2.76 14.94 30.19
CA ALA A 599 1.77 14.80 31.25
C ALA A 599 1.38 16.19 31.80
N ALA A 600 0.50 16.22 32.79
CA ALA A 600 0.16 17.46 33.51
C ALA A 600 1.35 17.94 34.38
N PRO A 601 1.51 19.26 34.60
CA PRO A 601 2.64 19.78 35.35
C PRO A 601 2.46 19.44 36.84
N GLY A 602 3.31 18.56 37.34
CA GLY A 602 3.21 18.01 38.70
C GLY A 602 4.54 17.88 39.44
N GLY A 603 5.67 18.20 38.80
CA GLY A 603 7.00 17.90 39.34
C GLY A 603 7.10 16.40 39.67
N PRO A 604 7.66 16.01 40.83
CA PRO A 604 7.73 14.61 41.28
C PRO A 604 6.39 13.87 41.49
N GLN A 605 5.24 14.48 41.19
CA GLN A 605 3.93 13.81 41.14
C GLN A 605 3.47 13.48 39.71
N SER A 606 4.21 13.93 38.69
CA SER A 606 4.01 13.53 37.30
C SER A 606 4.79 12.24 36.99
N VAL A 607 4.22 11.39 36.13
CA VAL A 607 4.78 10.10 35.66
C VAL A 607 6.15 10.24 34.96
N ASN A 608 6.48 11.46 34.51
CA ASN A 608 7.75 11.84 33.90
C ASN A 608 8.46 12.99 34.64
N GLU A 609 8.09 13.24 35.90
CA GLU A 609 8.55 14.36 36.76
C GLU A 609 8.28 15.78 36.19
N GLN A 610 7.57 15.90 35.08
CA GLN A 610 7.40 17.13 34.31
C GLN A 610 6.84 18.31 35.14
N SER A 611 7.53 19.45 35.06
CA SER A 611 7.15 20.70 35.71
C SER A 611 6.55 21.72 34.73
N PHE A 612 6.85 21.59 33.44
CA PHE A 612 6.55 22.58 32.40
C PHE A 612 6.21 21.92 31.06
N GLY A 613 5.40 22.59 30.23
CA GLY A 613 5.02 22.11 28.89
C GLY A 613 6.06 22.36 27.80
N GLN A 614 5.72 21.95 26.57
CA GLN A 614 6.30 22.56 25.37
C GLN A 614 5.80 24.02 25.33
N LEU A 615 6.71 25.00 25.33
CA LEU A 615 6.36 26.41 25.21
C LEU A 615 6.68 26.89 23.80
N MET A 616 5.67 27.38 23.09
CA MET A 616 5.80 27.95 21.75
C MET A 616 5.46 29.43 21.81
N VAL A 617 6.24 30.26 21.12
CA VAL A 617 6.16 31.71 21.16
C VAL A 617 5.97 32.23 19.75
N LEU A 618 4.89 32.98 19.53
CA LEU A 618 4.68 33.77 18.32
C LEU A 618 5.47 35.08 18.44
N GLU A 619 6.45 35.26 17.55
CA GLU A 619 7.14 36.54 17.37
C GLU A 619 6.54 37.23 16.14
N GLN A 620 5.98 38.43 16.34
CA GLN A 620 5.31 39.16 15.25
C GLN A 620 6.31 39.73 14.23
N ASP A 621 7.56 39.86 14.67
CA ASP A 621 8.73 40.34 13.96
C ASP A 621 9.79 39.23 13.89
N ALA A 622 10.79 39.37 13.02
CA ALA A 622 11.79 38.34 12.76
C ALA A 622 12.97 38.31 13.78
N LEU A 623 12.78 38.76 15.02
CA LEU A 623 13.90 39.04 15.93
C LEU A 623 14.75 37.82 16.33
N SER A 624 14.16 36.62 16.48
CA SER A 624 14.93 35.41 16.82
C SER A 624 15.49 34.66 15.60
N VAL A 625 15.12 35.03 14.38
CA VAL A 625 15.65 34.44 13.12
C VAL A 625 17.15 34.78 12.99
N ASN A 626 17.92 33.96 12.27
CA ASN A 626 19.33 34.23 12.05
C ASN A 626 19.55 35.60 11.39
N PRO A 627 20.30 36.54 12.01
CA PRO A 627 20.49 37.88 11.47
C PRO A 627 21.23 37.88 10.12
N ALA A 628 21.95 36.81 9.79
CA ALA A 628 22.59 36.63 8.49
C ALA A 628 21.61 36.38 7.33
N ALA A 629 20.30 36.26 7.60
CA ALA A 629 19.24 36.25 6.58
C ALA A 629 18.85 37.65 6.05
N GLU A 630 19.38 38.72 6.64
CA GLU A 630 19.12 40.12 6.27
C GLU A 630 17.62 40.48 6.23
N ILE A 631 16.83 39.92 7.16
CA ILE A 631 15.39 40.18 7.30
C ILE A 631 15.18 41.30 8.33
N PRO A 632 14.49 42.41 8.00
CA PRO A 632 14.27 43.52 8.93
C PRO A 632 13.51 43.12 10.21
N THR A 633 14.14 43.27 11.38
CA THR A 633 13.54 42.94 12.70
C THR A 633 12.62 44.04 13.25
N THR A 634 12.45 45.14 12.52
CA THR A 634 11.57 46.27 12.86
C THR A 634 10.19 46.21 12.20
N THR A 635 9.94 45.18 11.38
CA THR A 635 8.69 44.98 10.64
C THR A 635 7.84 43.88 11.29
N GLN A 636 6.53 44.12 11.40
CA GLN A 636 5.57 43.08 11.77
C GLN A 636 5.15 42.30 10.53
N TYR A 637 5.49 41.01 10.50
CA TYR A 637 5.22 40.09 9.39
C TYR A 637 3.92 39.32 9.58
N PHE A 638 3.62 38.93 10.82
CA PHE A 638 2.40 38.23 11.20
C PHE A 638 1.31 39.25 11.59
N CYS A 639 0.15 39.19 10.92
CA CYS A 639 -0.98 40.04 11.27
C CYS A 639 -1.69 39.55 12.54
N THR A 640 -1.52 40.29 13.64
CA THR A 640 -2.24 40.12 14.91
C THR A 640 -3.49 40.99 15.03
N GLN A 641 -3.91 41.65 13.95
CA GLN A 641 -5.19 42.35 13.90
C GLN A 641 -6.32 41.30 13.90
N GLY A 642 -7.14 41.32 14.95
CA GLY A 642 -8.22 40.35 15.13
C GLY A 642 -7.84 39.18 16.03
N SER A 643 -8.34 37.99 15.70
CA SER A 643 -8.15 36.77 16.48
C SER A 643 -6.96 35.95 15.97
N VAL A 644 -5.99 35.73 16.84
CA VAL A 644 -4.94 34.72 16.67
C VAL A 644 -5.45 33.40 17.27
N ARG A 645 -5.20 32.27 16.60
CA ARG A 645 -5.50 30.93 17.13
C ARG A 645 -4.27 30.04 17.01
N ALA A 646 -4.20 28.99 17.81
CA ALA A 646 -3.25 27.90 17.56
C ALA A 646 -3.97 26.71 16.93
N GLU A 647 -3.31 26.02 16.00
CA GLU A 647 -3.68 24.66 15.59
C GLU A 647 -2.65 23.68 16.13
N ILE A 648 -3.09 22.79 17.02
CA ILE A 648 -2.29 21.85 17.79
C ILE A 648 -2.41 20.47 17.15
N PHE A 649 -1.29 19.75 16.97
CA PHE A 649 -1.21 18.41 16.39
C PHE A 649 -0.76 17.39 17.43
N ALA A 650 -1.46 16.25 17.49
CA ALA A 650 -1.16 15.17 18.43
C ALA A 650 -1.50 13.79 17.84
N ALA A 651 -0.95 12.74 18.44
CA ALA A 651 -1.22 11.36 18.04
C ALA A 651 -2.07 10.60 19.05
N THR A 652 -2.84 9.63 18.55
CA THR A 652 -3.49 8.62 19.37
C THR A 652 -2.52 7.59 19.93
N HIS A 653 -2.84 7.08 21.13
CA HIS A 653 -2.18 5.93 21.75
C HIS A 653 -3.14 5.29 22.78
N PRO A 654 -3.12 3.97 23.04
CA PRO A 654 -4.04 3.32 24.01
C PRO A 654 -3.96 3.86 25.44
N GLN A 655 -2.88 4.57 25.75
CA GLN A 655 -2.58 5.17 27.06
C GLN A 655 -2.32 6.68 26.95
N SER A 656 -2.96 7.37 25.99
CA SER A 656 -2.91 8.83 25.90
C SER A 656 -3.84 9.49 26.92
N GLY A 657 -3.42 10.63 27.47
CA GLY A 657 -4.31 11.58 28.14
C GLY A 657 -5.03 12.48 27.13
N GLY A 658 -5.57 13.60 27.62
CA GLY A 658 -5.95 14.75 26.79
C GLY A 658 -4.83 15.79 26.75
N ILE A 659 -5.00 16.83 25.91
CA ILE A 659 -4.07 17.98 25.86
C ILE A 659 -4.63 19.13 26.70
N LEU A 660 -3.81 19.68 27.58
CA LEU A 660 -4.04 20.95 28.26
C LEU A 660 -3.22 22.04 27.55
N TYR A 661 -3.85 23.16 27.18
CA TYR A 661 -3.18 24.29 26.53
C TYR A 661 -3.37 25.59 27.33
N LYS A 662 -2.34 26.43 27.37
CA LYS A 662 -2.34 27.70 28.12
C LYS A 662 -1.83 28.86 27.28
N ALA A 663 -2.61 29.94 27.14
CA ALA A 663 -2.14 31.17 26.53
C ALA A 663 -1.47 32.05 27.60
N ARG A 664 -0.20 32.40 27.40
CA ARG A 664 0.63 33.16 28.34
C ARG A 664 1.27 34.38 27.67
N PRO A 665 0.49 35.42 27.29
CA PRO A 665 1.03 36.62 26.67
C PRO A 665 2.07 37.31 27.56
N SER A 666 3.16 37.80 26.96
CA SER A 666 4.34 38.27 27.70
C SER A 666 5.13 39.35 26.93
N ASP A 667 5.86 40.19 27.65
CA ASP A 667 6.81 41.16 27.08
C ASP A 667 8.26 40.61 27.05
N VAL A 668 8.49 39.43 27.64
CA VAL A 668 9.77 38.71 27.69
C VAL A 668 9.58 37.24 27.33
N VAL A 669 10.53 36.65 26.59
CA VAL A 669 10.38 35.31 26.00
C VAL A 669 11.66 34.46 26.07
N PRO A 670 11.53 33.12 26.23
CA PRO A 670 10.33 32.39 26.67
C PRO A 670 10.13 32.54 28.20
N SER A 671 8.88 32.59 28.67
CA SER A 671 8.55 32.76 30.10
C SER A 671 7.38 31.88 30.54
N TYR A 672 7.69 30.78 31.21
CA TYR A 672 6.71 29.91 31.88
C TYR A 672 6.04 30.58 33.10
N SER A 673 6.67 31.61 33.66
CA SER A 673 6.15 32.38 34.79
C SER A 673 5.17 33.49 34.38
N ALA A 674 5.00 33.74 33.08
CA ALA A 674 3.99 34.67 32.58
C ALA A 674 2.58 34.15 32.90
N THR A 675 1.72 35.02 33.43
CA THR A 675 0.34 34.69 33.80
C THR A 675 -0.42 34.12 32.61
N ALA A 676 -1.08 32.98 32.79
CA ALA A 676 -1.99 32.46 31.78
C ALA A 676 -3.26 33.33 31.73
N THR A 677 -3.59 33.86 30.57
CA THR A 677 -4.86 34.58 30.32
C THR A 677 -5.98 33.62 29.94
N GLN A 678 -5.62 32.41 29.49
CA GLN A 678 -6.53 31.34 29.12
C GLN A 678 -5.87 29.99 29.43
N GLU A 679 -6.65 29.03 29.94
CA GLU A 679 -6.23 27.65 30.19
C GLU A 679 -7.40 26.70 29.90
N GLU A 680 -7.21 25.77 28.97
CA GLU A 680 -8.29 24.92 28.43
C GLU A 680 -7.80 23.52 28.07
N THR A 681 -8.71 22.54 28.08
CA THR A 681 -8.47 21.20 27.55
C THR A 681 -8.93 21.12 26.10
N ALA A 682 -8.06 20.65 25.20
CA ALA A 682 -8.43 20.41 23.81
C ALA A 682 -9.44 19.25 23.72
N PRO A 683 -10.56 19.39 22.97
CA PRO A 683 -11.60 18.36 22.83
C PRO A 683 -11.19 17.22 21.87
N LEU A 684 -9.97 16.70 22.01
CA LEU A 684 -9.43 15.59 21.22
C LEU A 684 -9.48 14.28 22.02
N SER A 685 -10.18 13.28 21.49
CA SER A 685 -10.03 11.90 21.97
C SER A 685 -8.78 11.28 21.37
N LEU A 686 -7.76 11.07 22.22
CA LEU A 686 -6.47 10.49 21.85
C LEU A 686 -6.29 9.03 22.32
N VAL A 687 -7.26 8.47 23.06
CA VAL A 687 -7.26 7.05 23.45
C VAL A 687 -7.75 6.20 22.28
N ASP A 688 -6.82 5.61 21.54
CA ASP A 688 -7.09 4.69 20.41
C ASP A 688 -5.87 3.76 20.23
N SER A 689 -6.10 2.52 19.81
CA SER A 689 -5.03 1.59 19.39
C SER A 689 -4.60 1.78 17.94
N THR A 690 -5.42 2.45 17.14
CA THR A 690 -5.09 2.87 15.78
C THR A 690 -4.26 4.14 15.86
N PHE A 691 -3.05 4.16 15.28
CA PHE A 691 -2.27 5.39 15.16
C PHE A 691 -2.95 6.35 14.17
N ILE A 692 -3.34 7.53 14.65
CA ILE A 692 -4.03 8.59 13.92
C ILE A 692 -3.49 9.93 14.43
N VAL A 693 -3.02 10.78 13.52
CA VAL A 693 -2.72 12.18 13.83
C VAL A 693 -4.03 12.97 13.81
N LYS A 694 -4.31 13.74 14.86
CA LYS A 694 -5.49 14.59 15.01
C LYS A 694 -5.03 16.03 15.26
N SER A 695 -5.70 17.00 14.63
CA SER A 695 -5.48 18.43 14.93
C SER A 695 -6.70 19.08 15.58
N PHE A 696 -6.46 20.12 16.37
CA PHE A 696 -7.49 20.97 16.97
C PHE A 696 -7.08 22.44 16.83
N THR A 697 -7.99 23.30 16.38
CA THR A 697 -7.79 24.75 16.38
C THR A 697 -8.47 25.36 17.61
N THR A 698 -7.72 26.12 18.41
CA THR A 698 -8.19 26.75 19.64
C THR A 698 -9.30 27.78 19.40
N VAL A 699 -9.97 28.20 20.48
CA VAL A 699 -10.67 29.50 20.48
C VAL A 699 -9.63 30.64 20.38
N PRO A 700 -10.03 31.90 20.10
CA PRO A 700 -9.10 33.02 19.99
C PRO A 700 -8.21 33.19 21.24
N LEU A 701 -6.91 33.31 21.01
CA LEU A 701 -5.89 33.50 22.04
C LEU A 701 -5.59 35.00 22.19
N GLU A 702 -5.72 35.53 23.40
CA GLU A 702 -5.49 36.97 23.63
C GLU A 702 -4.00 37.32 23.76
N LEU A 703 -3.55 38.31 23.00
CA LEU A 703 -2.26 38.99 23.24
C LEU A 703 -2.29 39.90 24.47
N SER A 704 -3.47 40.31 24.95
CA SER A 704 -3.68 41.17 26.14
C SER A 704 -2.75 42.40 26.23
N GLY A 705 -2.44 43.01 25.07
CA GLY A 705 -1.56 44.19 24.95
C GLY A 705 -0.06 43.92 25.12
N LYS A 706 0.38 42.65 25.08
CA LYS A 706 1.76 42.21 25.21
C LYS A 706 2.47 42.06 23.87
N ARG A 707 3.80 42.15 23.85
CA ARG A 707 4.59 41.98 22.61
C ARG A 707 4.47 40.58 22.01
N TYR A 708 4.48 39.54 22.84
CA TYR A 708 4.53 38.15 22.40
C TYR A 708 3.33 37.37 22.92
N LEU A 709 2.77 36.50 22.07
CA LEU A 709 1.84 35.46 22.49
C LEU A 709 2.62 34.16 22.71
N GLN A 710 2.46 33.54 23.87
CA GLN A 710 3.04 32.22 24.15
C GLN A 710 1.93 31.19 24.36
N LEU A 711 2.16 29.96 23.92
CA LEU A 711 1.30 28.79 24.07
C LEU A 711 2.08 27.69 24.79
N GLU A 712 1.64 27.28 25.98
CA GLU A 712 2.17 26.11 26.67
C GLU A 712 1.29 24.90 26.39
N LEU A 713 1.88 23.77 25.99
CA LEU A 713 1.21 22.49 25.69
C LEU A 713 1.64 21.40 26.67
N LEU A 714 0.65 20.71 27.25
CA LEU A 714 0.77 19.80 28.38
C LEU A 714 -0.20 18.61 28.21
N GLY A 715 0.02 17.53 28.97
CA GLY A 715 -1.01 16.51 29.18
C GLY A 715 -2.05 16.97 30.22
N THR A 716 -3.25 16.38 30.24
CA THR A 716 -4.30 16.71 31.22
C THR A 716 -4.19 15.98 32.56
N LEU A 717 -3.42 14.89 32.63
CA LEU A 717 -3.28 14.06 33.84
C LEU A 717 -1.80 13.87 34.20
N THR A 718 -1.49 13.80 35.49
CA THR A 718 -0.12 13.53 35.97
C THR A 718 0.28 12.07 35.79
N SER A 719 -0.68 11.14 35.71
CA SER A 719 -0.45 9.69 35.66
C SER A 719 -0.36 9.10 34.25
N THR A 720 -0.61 9.88 33.19
CA THR A 720 -0.63 9.40 31.79
C THR A 720 0.05 10.37 30.84
N LEU A 721 0.91 9.84 29.98
CA LEU A 721 1.56 10.60 28.90
C LEU A 721 0.62 10.81 27.71
N THR A 722 0.81 11.90 26.96
CA THR A 722 0.03 12.29 25.76
C THR A 722 1.02 12.76 24.70
N ASP A 723 0.96 12.19 23.49
CA ASP A 723 1.93 12.49 22.43
C ASP A 723 1.52 13.72 21.62
N ILE A 724 2.25 14.81 21.81
CA ILE A 724 2.07 16.08 21.12
C ILE A 724 3.18 16.24 20.07
N ILE A 725 2.79 16.60 18.85
CA ILE A 725 3.70 16.70 17.70
C ILE A 725 4.18 18.15 17.54
N GLY A 726 3.30 19.12 17.81
CA GLY A 726 3.61 20.55 17.73
C GLY A 726 2.36 21.40 17.53
N ALA A 727 2.55 22.68 17.21
CA ALA A 727 1.46 23.57 16.82
C ALA A 727 1.92 24.65 15.82
N ARG A 728 0.96 25.35 15.21
CA ARG A 728 1.17 26.60 14.46
C ARG A 728 0.20 27.69 14.92
N PHE A 729 0.61 28.95 14.90
CA PHE A 729 -0.30 30.09 15.10
C PHE A 729 -0.89 30.54 13.76
N LYS A 730 -2.15 30.97 13.76
CA LYS A 730 -2.95 31.29 12.55
C LYS A 730 -3.70 32.61 12.78
N SER A 731 -3.67 33.51 11.80
CA SER A 731 -4.41 34.77 11.81
C SER A 731 -5.77 34.60 11.14
N GLU A 732 -6.86 34.79 11.90
CA GLU A 732 -8.23 34.56 11.40
C GLU A 732 -8.71 35.66 10.45
N GLN A 733 -8.22 36.90 10.61
CA GLN A 733 -8.63 38.05 9.79
C GLN A 733 -7.66 38.38 8.65
N CYS A 734 -6.43 37.86 8.69
CA CYS A 734 -5.43 38.01 7.64
C CYS A 734 -5.01 36.63 7.07
N PRO A 735 -5.90 35.90 6.36
CA PRO A 735 -5.59 34.57 5.85
C PRO A 735 -4.67 34.58 4.61
N LYS A 736 -4.53 35.70 3.88
CA LYS A 736 -3.73 35.79 2.64
C LYS A 736 -2.24 35.51 2.87
N GLY A 737 -1.61 34.78 1.96
CA GLY A 737 -0.16 34.58 1.88
C GLY A 737 0.24 33.13 1.61
N LEU A 738 1.53 32.94 1.35
CA LEU A 738 2.17 31.62 1.35
C LEU A 738 2.76 31.34 2.74
N VAL A 739 2.84 30.06 3.09
CA VAL A 739 3.66 29.56 4.20
C VAL A 739 4.38 28.31 3.74
N ILE A 740 5.71 28.31 3.87
CA ILE A 740 6.59 27.20 3.52
C ILE A 740 6.96 26.45 4.81
N GLN A 741 6.55 25.20 4.93
CA GLN A 741 6.99 24.31 6.00
C GLN A 741 8.27 23.62 5.58
N ASP A 742 9.36 23.88 6.28
CA ASP A 742 10.56 23.03 6.22
C ASP A 742 10.23 21.61 6.74
N LEU A 743 10.57 20.62 5.92
CA LEU A 743 10.57 19.18 6.19
C LEU A 743 11.84 18.55 5.59
N SER A 744 12.93 19.31 5.45
CA SER A 744 14.25 18.84 5.02
C SER A 744 15.06 18.27 6.20
N ALA A 745 16.13 17.52 5.91
CA ALA A 745 17.12 17.16 6.92
C ALA A 745 18.50 16.89 6.30
N GLY A 746 19.55 17.22 7.03
CA GLY A 746 20.92 17.07 6.57
C GLY A 746 21.32 15.62 6.29
N GLY A 747 22.03 15.41 5.19
CA GLY A 747 22.49 14.10 4.70
C GLY A 747 21.57 13.41 3.68
N LEU A 748 20.26 13.67 3.70
CA LEU A 748 19.29 12.91 2.90
C LEU A 748 19.50 13.07 1.39
N SER A 749 19.73 11.98 0.65
CA SER A 749 19.37 11.91 -0.77
C SER A 749 17.87 11.66 -0.97
N THR A 750 17.39 11.79 -2.22
CA THR A 750 16.02 11.40 -2.60
C THR A 750 15.75 9.94 -2.24
N LYS A 751 16.76 9.08 -2.40
CA LYS A 751 16.71 7.67 -2.02
C LYS A 751 16.65 7.47 -0.50
N GLU A 752 17.53 8.11 0.27
CA GLU A 752 17.49 8.00 1.75
C GLU A 752 16.16 8.49 2.32
N PHE A 753 15.58 9.55 1.73
CA PHE A 753 14.25 10.03 2.11
C PHE A 753 13.17 8.95 1.91
N LEU A 754 13.15 8.31 0.73
CA LEU A 754 12.21 7.24 0.39
C LEU A 754 12.36 6.02 1.30
N ASP A 755 13.60 5.64 1.62
CA ASP A 755 13.90 4.51 2.49
C ASP A 755 13.59 4.76 3.97
N THR A 756 13.76 6.00 4.44
CA THR A 756 13.58 6.37 5.85
C THR A 756 12.13 6.71 6.18
N TYR A 757 11.50 7.58 5.39
CA TYR A 757 10.19 8.16 5.71
C TYR A 757 9.05 7.40 5.04
N ARG A 758 8.99 6.08 5.27
CA ARG A 758 8.07 5.18 4.55
C ARG A 758 6.58 5.45 4.79
N ASN A 759 6.18 5.94 5.98
CA ASN A 759 4.76 6.08 6.35
C ASN A 759 4.39 7.31 7.25
N PRO A 760 4.81 8.56 6.94
CA PRO A 760 4.31 9.78 7.59
C PRO A 760 2.96 10.26 7.03
N VAL A 761 2.25 9.42 6.24
CA VAL A 761 0.97 9.69 5.54
C VAL A 761 0.03 10.57 6.36
N LEU A 762 -0.22 10.17 7.60
CA LEU A 762 -1.23 10.77 8.46
C LEU A 762 -0.80 12.16 8.97
N LEU A 763 0.49 12.37 9.21
CA LEU A 763 1.02 13.67 9.61
C LEU A 763 1.00 14.64 8.41
N PHE A 764 1.54 14.24 7.27
CA PHE A 764 1.58 15.06 6.05
C PHE A 764 0.18 15.48 5.60
N ARG A 765 -0.78 14.54 5.63
CA ARG A 765 -2.18 14.80 5.32
C ARG A 765 -2.84 15.75 6.33
N SER A 766 -2.52 15.64 7.63
CA SER A 766 -3.09 16.51 8.66
C SER A 766 -2.66 17.98 8.55
N MET A 767 -1.44 18.24 8.06
CA MET A 767 -0.91 19.60 7.93
C MET A 767 -1.61 20.44 6.85
N GLY A 768 -2.26 19.78 5.89
CA GLY A 768 -3.15 20.41 4.92
C GLY A 768 -2.42 21.21 3.84
N PHE A 769 -1.33 20.65 3.30
CA PHE A 769 -0.57 21.25 2.19
C PHE A 769 -1.39 21.41 0.91
N ASP A 770 -1.03 22.42 0.12
CA ASP A 770 -1.63 22.74 -1.18
C ASP A 770 -0.73 22.32 -2.36
N ALA A 771 0.59 22.29 -2.15
CA ALA A 771 1.61 21.76 -3.06
C ALA A 771 2.87 21.38 -2.26
N ALA A 772 3.86 20.75 -2.90
CA ALA A 772 5.19 20.51 -2.34
C ALA A 772 6.30 21.02 -3.25
N ILE A 773 7.40 21.46 -2.65
CA ILE A 773 8.69 21.74 -3.28
C ILE A 773 9.62 20.57 -2.93
N LEU A 774 10.28 19.98 -3.93
CA LEU A 774 11.36 19.01 -3.76
C LEU A 774 12.67 19.69 -4.18
N HIS A 775 13.68 19.69 -3.30
CA HIS A 775 14.98 20.32 -3.52
C HIS A 775 16.09 19.35 -3.10
N PHE A 776 16.41 18.45 -4.03
CA PHE A 776 17.40 17.39 -3.85
C PHE A 776 18.41 17.42 -5.00
N GLY A 777 19.52 16.71 -4.82
CA GLY A 777 20.48 16.45 -5.87
C GLY A 777 21.93 16.41 -5.37
N THR A 778 22.28 17.25 -4.40
CA THR A 778 23.65 17.37 -3.89
C THR A 778 24.12 16.11 -3.18
N ASN A 779 23.31 15.53 -2.30
CA ASN A 779 23.63 14.27 -1.65
C ASN A 779 23.47 13.09 -2.61
N ASP A 780 22.46 13.10 -3.48
CA ASP A 780 22.26 12.09 -4.53
C ASP A 780 23.49 11.92 -5.44
N ILE A 781 24.10 13.01 -5.89
CA ILE A 781 25.36 12.93 -6.66
C ILE A 781 26.56 12.59 -5.78
N GLY A 782 26.54 12.97 -4.50
CA GLY A 782 27.54 12.57 -3.50
C GLY A 782 27.60 11.04 -3.32
N GLU A 783 26.44 10.39 -3.32
CA GLU A 783 26.26 8.93 -3.34
C GLU A 783 26.57 8.29 -4.71
N GLY A 784 26.67 9.11 -5.78
CA GLY A 784 27.03 8.66 -7.12
C GLY A 784 25.84 8.32 -8.03
N SER A 785 24.63 8.81 -7.71
CA SER A 785 23.45 8.67 -8.56
C SER A 785 23.66 9.32 -9.94
N THR A 786 23.16 8.69 -11.01
CA THR A 786 23.17 9.27 -12.36
C THR A 786 21.94 10.16 -12.56
N ALA A 787 21.93 10.96 -13.64
CA ALA A 787 20.77 11.79 -13.96
C ALA A 787 19.49 10.96 -14.18
N GLU A 788 19.58 9.78 -14.78
CA GLU A 788 18.44 8.85 -14.92
C GLU A 788 17.99 8.25 -13.58
N SER A 789 18.92 7.90 -12.68
CA SER A 789 18.57 7.36 -11.35
C SER A 789 17.91 8.44 -10.49
N PHE A 790 18.50 9.64 -10.41
CA PHE A 790 17.93 10.79 -9.74
C PHE A 790 16.54 11.17 -10.31
N ARG A 791 16.35 11.06 -11.64
CA ARG A 791 15.04 11.22 -12.27
C ARG A 791 14.03 10.20 -11.73
N ALA A 792 14.37 8.92 -11.78
CA ALA A 792 13.49 7.85 -11.32
C ALA A 792 13.13 8.01 -9.85
N ASP A 793 14.09 8.41 -9.01
CA ASP A 793 13.88 8.59 -7.57
C ASP A 793 13.00 9.81 -7.26
N THR A 794 13.18 10.89 -8.03
CA THR A 794 12.27 12.03 -7.98
C THR A 794 10.84 11.64 -8.42
N GLU A 795 10.69 10.82 -9.47
CA GLU A 795 9.39 10.25 -9.87
C GLU A 795 8.79 9.35 -8.77
N ARG A 796 9.61 8.54 -8.08
CA ARG A 796 9.24 7.70 -6.90
C ARG A 796 8.88 8.53 -5.66
N LEU A 797 9.36 9.77 -5.54
CA LEU A 797 9.01 10.70 -4.47
C LEU A 797 7.74 11.50 -4.78
N ILE A 798 7.59 12.01 -6.01
CA ILE A 798 6.34 12.61 -6.53
C ILE A 798 5.18 11.62 -6.38
N ALA A 799 5.38 10.39 -6.87
CA ALA A 799 5.28 9.16 -6.08
C ALA A 799 4.57 9.21 -4.72
N ARG A 800 5.35 8.84 -3.71
CA ARG A 800 5.01 8.73 -2.30
C ARG A 800 4.21 9.92 -1.76
N ILE A 801 4.51 11.16 -2.15
CA ILE A 801 3.84 12.37 -1.64
C ILE A 801 2.38 12.48 -2.09
N ARG A 802 2.06 12.24 -3.36
CA ARG A 802 0.68 12.31 -3.88
C ARG A 802 -0.22 11.24 -3.26
N SER A 803 0.31 10.05 -2.97
CA SER A 803 -0.45 9.00 -2.26
C SER A 803 -0.66 9.33 -0.78
N TRP A 804 0.30 9.99 -0.12
CA TRP A 804 0.10 10.55 1.23
C TRP A 804 -1.05 11.56 1.28
N VAL A 805 -1.10 12.50 0.35
CA VAL A 805 -2.20 13.49 0.27
C VAL A 805 -3.52 12.83 -0.15
N GLY A 806 -3.47 11.75 -0.94
CA GLY A 806 -4.65 11.13 -1.55
C GLY A 806 -5.17 11.91 -2.76
N LYS A 807 -4.27 12.60 -3.47
CA LYS A 807 -4.57 13.44 -4.65
C LYS A 807 -3.53 13.17 -5.74
N PRO A 808 -3.85 12.47 -6.83
CA PRO A 808 -2.89 12.22 -7.91
C PRO A 808 -2.53 13.49 -8.71
N ASP A 809 -3.33 14.55 -8.57
CA ASP A 809 -3.13 15.85 -9.21
C ASP A 809 -2.45 16.90 -8.32
N PHE A 810 -1.96 16.51 -7.13
CA PHE A 810 -1.27 17.41 -6.20
C PHE A 810 -0.05 18.06 -6.88
N PRO A 811 0.03 19.42 -6.93
CA PRO A 811 1.11 20.10 -7.61
C PRO A 811 2.46 19.88 -6.92
N ILE A 812 3.48 19.60 -7.71
CA ILE A 812 4.88 19.52 -7.25
C ILE A 812 5.70 20.61 -7.95
N ILE A 813 6.66 21.17 -7.21
CA ILE A 813 7.67 22.10 -7.67
C ILE A 813 9.02 21.41 -7.46
N LEU A 814 9.88 21.41 -8.47
CA LEU A 814 11.21 20.79 -8.43
C LEU A 814 12.25 21.91 -8.51
N MET A 815 13.08 22.06 -7.49
CA MET A 815 14.22 22.98 -7.47
C MET A 815 15.50 22.16 -7.61
N SER A 816 16.38 22.56 -8.54
CA SER A 816 17.66 21.89 -8.78
C SER A 816 18.79 22.58 -8.03
N ASP A 817 19.58 21.85 -7.26
CA ASP A 817 20.71 22.45 -6.55
C ASP A 817 21.71 23.22 -7.46
N PRO A 818 22.36 24.27 -6.94
CA PRO A 818 23.41 25.02 -7.61
C PRO A 818 24.74 24.25 -7.70
N TYR A 819 25.78 24.89 -8.22
CA TYR A 819 27.11 24.26 -8.31
C TYR A 819 27.71 24.00 -6.91
N ARG A 820 28.07 22.74 -6.66
CA ARG A 820 28.90 22.30 -5.52
C ARG A 820 30.28 21.89 -6.02
N LYS A 821 31.31 22.01 -5.17
CA LYS A 821 32.66 21.51 -5.45
C LYS A 821 32.88 20.16 -4.75
N GLY A 822 33.99 19.50 -5.10
CA GLY A 822 34.36 18.16 -4.58
C GLY A 822 33.91 16.97 -5.44
N LEU A 823 33.11 17.19 -6.49
CA LEU A 823 32.72 16.14 -7.44
C LEU A 823 33.87 15.76 -8.38
N ASN A 824 33.92 14.49 -8.79
CA ASN A 824 34.82 14.05 -9.87
C ASN A 824 34.25 14.40 -11.28
N PRO A 825 35.05 14.39 -12.36
CA PRO A 825 34.59 14.84 -13.68
C PRO A 825 33.40 14.07 -14.28
N ALA A 826 33.19 12.80 -13.91
CA ALA A 826 32.00 12.04 -14.31
C ALA A 826 30.77 12.43 -13.47
N GLN A 827 30.95 12.64 -12.16
CA GLN A 827 29.89 13.16 -11.29
C GLN A 827 29.43 14.56 -11.73
N GLU A 828 30.34 15.47 -12.05
CA GLU A 828 29.96 16.82 -12.52
C GLU A 828 29.19 16.76 -13.85
N ALA A 829 29.52 15.83 -14.75
CA ALA A 829 28.81 15.64 -16.01
C ALA A 829 27.37 15.11 -15.82
N GLU A 830 27.16 14.21 -14.86
CA GLU A 830 25.83 13.73 -14.49
C GLU A 830 25.03 14.79 -13.72
N TYR A 831 25.66 15.46 -12.76
CA TYR A 831 25.05 16.56 -12.00
C TYR A 831 24.59 17.72 -12.90
N ALA A 832 25.37 18.04 -13.94
CA ALA A 832 24.99 19.02 -14.94
C ALA A 832 23.70 18.65 -15.69
N ARG A 833 23.31 17.37 -15.75
CA ARG A 833 22.07 16.87 -16.38
C ARG A 833 20.88 16.78 -15.42
N TYR A 834 21.06 17.00 -14.11
CA TYR A 834 19.95 16.91 -13.14
C TYR A 834 18.79 17.87 -13.47
N PRO A 835 19.00 19.13 -13.89
CA PRO A 835 17.89 19.97 -14.37
C PRO A 835 17.19 19.41 -15.62
N GLY A 836 17.91 18.66 -16.47
CA GLY A 836 17.34 17.93 -17.61
C GLY A 836 16.46 16.76 -17.19
N ALA A 837 16.87 16.01 -16.15
CA ALA A 837 16.04 15.01 -15.49
C ALA A 837 14.72 15.63 -14.99
N LEU A 838 14.79 16.69 -14.18
CA LEU A 838 13.62 17.37 -13.63
C LEU A 838 12.72 17.95 -14.73
N ARG A 839 13.30 18.54 -15.79
CA ARG A 839 12.57 19.01 -16.98
C ARG A 839 11.86 17.87 -17.72
N ALA A 840 12.47 16.69 -17.83
CA ALA A 840 11.84 15.53 -18.44
C ALA A 840 10.58 15.10 -17.66
N ILE A 841 10.66 15.07 -16.32
CA ILE A 841 9.51 14.83 -15.44
C ILE A 841 8.38 15.82 -15.76
N ALA A 842 8.66 17.12 -15.69
CA ALA A 842 7.66 18.18 -15.96
C ALA A 842 7.20 18.29 -17.43
N THR A 843 7.86 17.58 -18.35
CA THR A 843 7.39 17.40 -19.73
C THR A 843 6.38 16.26 -19.81
N SER A 844 6.57 15.19 -19.03
CA SER A 844 5.64 14.06 -18.93
C SER A 844 4.44 14.30 -18.01
N ASP A 845 4.60 15.13 -16.98
CA ASP A 845 3.60 15.38 -15.95
C ASP A 845 3.23 16.88 -15.88
N PRO A 846 2.01 17.27 -16.31
CA PRO A 846 1.56 18.67 -16.25
C PRO A 846 1.29 19.16 -14.83
N LYS A 847 1.36 18.31 -13.79
CA LYS A 847 1.21 18.70 -12.38
C LYS A 847 2.56 18.99 -11.71
N VAL A 848 3.60 19.23 -12.51
CA VAL A 848 4.96 19.54 -12.06
C VAL A 848 5.45 20.86 -12.67
N LEU A 849 6.16 21.65 -11.86
CA LEU A 849 6.92 22.85 -12.24
C LEU A 849 8.39 22.63 -11.91
N VAL A 850 9.30 23.10 -12.76
CA VAL A 850 10.75 23.09 -12.51
C VAL A 850 11.25 24.52 -12.34
N ILE A 851 12.19 24.70 -11.41
CA ILE A 851 13.06 25.86 -11.25
C ILE A 851 14.50 25.36 -11.41
N ASN A 852 15.22 25.90 -12.39
CA ASN A 852 16.59 25.50 -12.71
C ASN A 852 17.58 26.39 -11.95
N SER A 853 17.67 26.21 -10.64
CA SER A 853 18.52 27.03 -9.76
C SER A 853 20.01 26.86 -10.07
N ARG A 854 20.43 25.72 -10.64
CA ARG A 854 21.77 25.52 -11.21
C ARG A 854 22.11 26.58 -12.27
N ARG A 855 21.22 26.79 -13.23
CA ARG A 855 21.37 27.83 -14.25
C ARG A 855 21.28 29.24 -13.66
N LEU A 856 20.28 29.50 -12.82
CA LEU A 856 20.09 30.82 -12.19
C LEU A 856 21.34 31.29 -11.43
N MET A 857 22.03 30.37 -10.74
CA MET A 857 23.26 30.69 -10.00
C MET A 857 24.52 30.71 -10.89
N ASP A 858 24.60 29.87 -11.93
CA ASP A 858 25.71 29.89 -12.91
C ASP A 858 25.77 31.23 -13.69
N GLU A 859 24.60 31.76 -14.08
CA GLU A 859 24.45 33.09 -14.70
C GLU A 859 24.88 34.24 -13.76
N LEU A 860 24.93 34.00 -12.44
CA LEU A 860 25.47 34.92 -11.42
C LEU A 860 26.94 34.64 -11.03
N GLY A 861 27.61 33.68 -11.68
CA GLY A 861 29.03 33.36 -11.44
C GLY A 861 29.29 32.33 -10.33
N TRP A 862 28.26 31.61 -9.87
CA TRP A 862 28.41 30.50 -8.93
C TRP A 862 28.80 29.22 -9.68
N LYS A 863 30.08 29.08 -10.03
CA LYS A 863 30.60 27.97 -10.84
C LYS A 863 32.10 27.72 -10.70
N ALA A 864 32.53 26.55 -11.17
CA ALA A 864 33.90 26.03 -11.03
C ALA A 864 35.01 26.94 -11.57
N ASP A 865 34.76 27.68 -12.66
CA ASP A 865 35.76 28.53 -13.32
C ASP A 865 35.92 29.93 -12.67
N GLN A 866 35.12 30.24 -11.64
CA GLN A 866 35.22 31.48 -10.86
C GLN A 866 35.53 31.20 -9.36
N PRO A 867 36.68 30.59 -9.03
CA PRO A 867 36.98 30.15 -7.66
C PRO A 867 37.03 31.30 -6.63
N THR A 868 37.29 32.54 -7.04
CA THR A 868 37.23 33.72 -6.16
C THR A 868 35.80 34.15 -5.83
N THR A 869 34.87 34.00 -6.78
CA THR A 869 33.44 34.28 -6.57
C THR A 869 32.79 33.12 -5.81
N LEU A 870 33.24 31.88 -6.05
CA LEU A 870 32.73 30.67 -5.41
C LEU A 870 32.78 30.73 -3.88
N SER A 871 33.86 31.27 -3.30
CA SER A 871 33.98 31.49 -1.85
C SER A 871 33.07 32.60 -1.28
N GLU A 872 32.38 33.36 -2.12
CA GLU A 872 31.29 34.24 -1.66
C GLU A 872 29.96 33.47 -1.51
N TRP A 873 29.82 32.33 -2.19
CA TRP A 873 28.59 31.53 -2.26
C TRP A 873 28.65 30.24 -1.43
N LEU A 874 29.81 29.57 -1.36
CA LEU A 874 30.04 28.34 -0.63
C LEU A 874 30.99 28.53 0.56
N LEU A 875 30.64 27.93 1.70
CA LEU A 875 31.35 28.03 2.98
C LEU A 875 32.52 27.04 3.09
N ASP A 876 32.29 25.79 2.66
CA ASP A 876 33.21 24.65 2.81
C ASP A 876 33.33 23.82 1.51
N ASP A 877 33.32 24.53 0.36
CA ASP A 877 33.20 23.96 -0.99
C ASP A 877 31.89 23.23 -1.30
N VAL A 878 31.00 23.06 -0.32
CA VAL A 878 29.75 22.31 -0.47
C VAL A 878 28.56 23.17 -0.06
N HIS A 879 28.45 23.52 1.22
CA HIS A 879 27.32 24.24 1.82
C HIS A 879 27.30 25.74 1.53
N TYR A 880 26.10 26.32 1.50
CA TYR A 880 25.90 27.74 1.23
C TYR A 880 26.45 28.65 2.34
N THR A 881 27.11 29.75 1.95
CA THR A 881 27.24 30.93 2.83
C THR A 881 25.86 31.58 3.01
N PRO A 882 25.67 32.45 4.01
CA PRO A 882 24.44 33.24 4.13
C PRO A 882 24.14 34.08 2.88
N ARG A 883 25.17 34.58 2.18
CA ARG A 883 25.01 35.34 0.93
C ARG A 883 24.61 34.45 -0.25
N GLY A 884 25.13 33.23 -0.34
CA GLY A 884 24.67 32.20 -1.29
C GLY A 884 23.21 31.85 -1.06
N ALA A 885 22.87 31.49 0.18
CA ALA A 885 21.50 31.17 0.60
C ALA A 885 20.50 32.30 0.31
N ILE A 886 20.85 33.57 0.58
CA ILE A 886 19.99 34.72 0.23
C ILE A 886 19.79 34.82 -1.28
N LYS A 887 20.86 34.67 -2.10
CA LYS A 887 20.75 34.84 -3.55
C LYS A 887 20.06 33.67 -4.26
N LEU A 888 20.20 32.45 -3.75
CA LEU A 888 19.43 31.30 -4.20
C LEU A 888 17.93 31.57 -3.98
N ALA A 889 17.52 31.80 -2.73
CA ALA A 889 16.13 32.07 -2.35
C ALA A 889 15.49 33.27 -3.08
N GLU A 890 16.23 34.35 -3.31
CA GLU A 890 15.73 35.51 -4.08
C GLU A 890 15.39 35.15 -5.53
N ASN A 891 16.29 34.44 -6.22
CA ASN A 891 16.12 34.13 -7.65
C ASN A 891 15.10 33.01 -7.87
N GLU A 892 15.07 32.00 -7.00
CA GLU A 892 14.06 30.93 -7.08
C GLU A 892 12.65 31.47 -6.83
N MET A 893 12.48 32.35 -5.85
CA MET A 893 11.17 32.96 -5.59
C MET A 893 10.77 33.99 -6.66
N GLU A 894 11.73 34.59 -7.38
CA GLU A 894 11.45 35.37 -8.58
C GLU A 894 11.09 34.50 -9.79
N ALA A 895 11.73 33.35 -10.00
CA ALA A 895 11.34 32.38 -11.03
C ALA A 895 9.98 31.74 -10.73
N LEU A 896 9.70 31.41 -9.46
CA LEU A 896 8.49 30.72 -9.00
C LEU A 896 7.25 31.61 -9.02
N LEU A 897 7.38 32.86 -8.54
CA LEU A 897 6.25 33.78 -8.30
C LEU A 897 6.25 35.02 -9.21
N GLY A 898 7.28 35.17 -10.04
CA GLY A 898 7.53 36.36 -10.85
C GLY A 898 8.28 37.47 -10.11
N PRO A 899 8.66 38.53 -10.85
CA PRO A 899 9.29 39.72 -10.30
C PRO A 899 8.39 40.42 -9.29
N LEU A 900 8.99 41.15 -8.35
CA LEU A 900 8.23 41.97 -7.41
C LEU A 900 7.40 43.05 -8.15
N PRO A 901 6.18 43.36 -7.67
CA PRO A 901 5.43 44.52 -8.14
C PRO A 901 6.26 45.81 -7.99
N LYS A 902 6.21 46.66 -9.02
CA LYS A 902 6.87 47.98 -9.04
C LYS A 902 5.97 49.07 -8.48
#